data_AF-A0A821Z6H6-F1
#
_entry.id   AF-A0A821Z6H6-F1
#
_cell.length_a   1.000
_cell.length_b   1.000
_cell.length_c   1.000
_cell.angle_alpha   90.00
_cell.angle_beta   90.00
_cell.angle_gamma   90.00
#
_symmetry.space_group_name_H-M   'P 1'
#
loop_
_entity.id
_entity.type
_entity.pdbx_description
1 polymer ?
#
loop_
_entity_poly.entity_id
_entity_poly.type
_entity_poly.pdbx_seq_one_letter_code
_entity_poly.pdbx_strand_id
1 'polypeptide(L)'
;FRSSLPIMVDLKNEALRERHWQQIIQETHIDIDLTNNILTLENIFQMNLHQYHDIIQSILQTAIKELQIEKNLHDIQQQWDTMRFQIHKHYRHTLGTNIQQERGFIITGVDDILQTLEDSILLLNTILTSRFVGIYLTQVEQWIGILSLISDVIKLWTIVQQKWMYLENIFIGSNLQYGEDAKRFDTTDKLYRKIMFETSRNSLIKDACIHPGRYDELKSILNLIEKIQKNLNEYLNTKRQLFSRFYFLSDDELLSIIGSLNPNHIQEYLQKMFDNISSLNFIHYDQLLISKEKQQQQNELIDEQIQDNSIYAIAMISLEKEEMNFLNPIECNGKVEIWMSNIEKEMKYSNRWLTKEAIFYYRFKQNRLEWMRKYIGMVILAVNQLWSTWEIEDQFDKMIKHNQRSSMKTYVKQLNSQIEEIVIEMRKFLKPNEYNKFETVLTIDVHTRDMVDILIRDGINERHDFSWQCQLRFYWLSKEDNLFLQQCNGKFEYGYEYMGLNGRLVITPLTDRIYLTVTQALSMFLGCAPAGPAGTGKTESIKDLAKAMGLLCVVTNCGEGMDYQSIGKNLNGLCQTGAWGCFDEFNRIEASVLSVVSTQVKSIQQALSLRLKEFFFENNQIQLLSTVGIFVTMNPGYAGRTELPESVKTLFRPVVVVVPDMQYIGEIKLFANGFIHAKILAKKMVTLYRYASELLSKQYHYDWGLRSFKAVLSMTGYLKRTSMKEDPEEIVLLRALRDMNIPKFIYDDVHLFLTLLNDLFPNIHCPEILYENLNRIIKEILIKQQYILVPEQINKIIQLYETMMTRHSTMLVGPTSGGKTVVLNTLAEAQTQMGMKTNLYTLNPKALSVIELYGTLDPLTQNRIPCIMVGFSTRE
;
A
#
# COMPACT_ATOMS: atom_id res chain seq x y z
N PHE A 1 -77.85 17.43 -33.71
CA PHE A 1 -76.82 18.38 -34.19
C PHE A 1 -75.80 18.74 -33.13
N ARG A 2 -76.17 19.38 -31.99
CA ARG A 2 -75.19 19.74 -30.94
C ARG A 2 -74.50 18.53 -30.29
N SER A 3 -75.22 17.40 -30.18
CA SER A 3 -74.73 16.11 -29.67
C SER A 3 -73.90 15.30 -30.68
N SER A 4 -73.98 15.59 -31.97
CA SER A 4 -73.30 14.84 -33.05
C SER A 4 -71.98 15.47 -33.50
N LEU A 5 -71.70 16.71 -33.08
CA LEU A 5 -70.46 17.43 -33.37
C LEU A 5 -69.20 16.80 -32.73
N PRO A 6 -69.22 16.33 -31.47
CA PRO A 6 -68.05 15.67 -30.86
C PRO A 6 -67.65 14.39 -31.61
N ILE A 7 -68.64 13.58 -31.99
CA ILE A 7 -68.45 12.31 -32.71
C ILE A 7 -67.80 12.54 -34.09
N MET A 8 -68.13 13.64 -34.76
CA MET A 8 -67.49 14.01 -36.03
C MET A 8 -66.00 14.37 -35.86
N VAL A 9 -65.65 15.00 -34.73
CA VAL A 9 -64.25 15.29 -34.40
C VAL A 9 -63.50 14.01 -34.06
N ASP A 10 -64.15 13.11 -33.33
CA ASP A 10 -63.61 11.80 -32.98
C ASP A 10 -63.39 10.94 -34.25
N LEU A 11 -64.36 10.86 -35.16
CA LEU A 11 -64.24 10.09 -36.41
C LEU A 11 -63.23 10.66 -37.41
N LYS A 12 -62.82 11.93 -37.27
CA LYS A 12 -61.76 12.55 -38.06
C LYS A 12 -60.35 12.23 -37.53
N ASN A 13 -60.24 11.54 -36.40
CA ASN A 13 -58.95 11.27 -35.77
C ASN A 13 -58.08 10.36 -36.65
N GLU A 14 -56.83 10.76 -36.88
CA GLU A 14 -55.83 10.05 -37.70
C GLU A 14 -55.51 8.64 -37.18
N ALA A 15 -55.90 8.32 -35.95
CA ALA A 15 -55.75 7.00 -35.35
C ALA A 15 -56.66 5.92 -35.97
N LEU A 16 -57.74 6.30 -36.65
CA LEU A 16 -58.68 5.35 -37.24
C LEU A 16 -58.14 4.78 -38.57
N ARG A 17 -57.89 3.48 -38.61
CA ARG A 17 -57.49 2.72 -39.80
C ARG A 17 -58.66 1.89 -40.32
N GLU A 18 -58.54 1.34 -41.53
CA GLU A 18 -59.57 0.51 -42.18
C GLU A 18 -60.15 -0.57 -41.24
N ARG A 19 -59.32 -1.20 -40.40
CA ARG A 19 -59.77 -2.19 -39.41
C ARG A 19 -60.70 -1.64 -38.32
N HIS A 20 -60.46 -0.41 -37.85
CA HIS A 20 -61.31 0.25 -36.86
C HIS A 20 -62.65 0.64 -37.49
N TRP A 21 -62.63 1.04 -38.76
CA TRP A 21 -63.83 1.27 -39.53
C TRP A 21 -64.64 -0.01 -39.75
N GLN A 22 -63.99 -1.14 -40.03
CA GLN A 22 -64.65 -2.45 -40.10
C GLN A 22 -65.27 -2.89 -38.76
N GLN A 23 -64.61 -2.61 -37.63
CA GLN A 23 -65.20 -2.85 -36.29
C GLN A 23 -66.40 -1.96 -36.03
N ILE A 24 -66.35 -0.68 -36.43
CA ILE A 24 -67.49 0.24 -36.33
C ILE A 24 -68.66 -0.27 -37.19
N ILE A 25 -68.40 -0.76 -38.41
CA ILE A 25 -69.42 -1.34 -39.29
C ILE A 25 -70.06 -2.59 -38.65
N GLN A 26 -69.25 -3.46 -38.05
CA GLN A 26 -69.73 -4.69 -37.39
C GLN A 26 -70.61 -4.40 -36.16
N GLU A 27 -70.20 -3.45 -35.31
CA GLU A 27 -70.91 -3.11 -34.07
C GLU A 27 -72.13 -2.22 -34.30
N THR A 28 -72.13 -1.39 -35.35
CA THR A 28 -73.26 -0.51 -35.68
C THR A 28 -74.27 -1.13 -36.63
N HIS A 29 -73.92 -2.24 -37.32
CA HIS A 29 -74.71 -2.88 -38.38
C HIS A 29 -75.11 -1.93 -39.53
N ILE A 30 -74.33 -0.86 -39.73
CA ILE A 30 -74.52 0.12 -40.79
C ILE A 30 -73.43 -0.11 -41.84
N ASP A 31 -73.82 -0.43 -43.07
CA ASP A 31 -72.88 -0.59 -44.18
C ASP A 31 -72.29 0.78 -44.57
N ILE A 32 -71.03 0.99 -44.19
CA ILE A 32 -70.25 2.17 -44.58
C ILE A 32 -69.30 1.73 -45.68
N ASP A 33 -69.60 2.07 -46.94
CA ASP A 33 -68.70 1.85 -48.07
C ASP A 33 -67.54 2.86 -48.04
N LEU A 34 -66.39 2.41 -47.52
CA LEU A 34 -65.18 3.23 -47.33
C LEU A 34 -64.36 3.42 -48.63
N THR A 35 -64.71 2.73 -49.72
CA THR A 35 -63.93 2.67 -50.96
C THR A 35 -64.17 3.86 -51.90
N ASN A 36 -65.30 4.56 -51.77
CA ASN A 36 -65.59 5.76 -52.54
C ASN A 36 -65.38 6.99 -51.66
N ASN A 37 -64.54 7.94 -52.11
CA ASN A 37 -64.23 9.23 -51.47
C ASN A 37 -65.44 10.21 -51.38
N ILE A 38 -66.65 9.71 -51.11
CA ILE A 38 -67.91 10.46 -51.08
C ILE A 38 -68.68 10.10 -49.80
N LEU A 39 -68.01 10.23 -48.65
CA LEU A 39 -68.71 10.39 -47.37
C LEU A 39 -69.21 11.84 -47.30
N THR A 40 -70.43 12.09 -47.76
CA THR A 40 -71.07 13.40 -47.61
C THR A 40 -71.55 13.58 -46.17
N LEU A 41 -71.50 14.82 -45.68
CA LEU A 41 -71.96 15.18 -44.34
C LEU A 41 -73.41 14.73 -44.08
N GLU A 42 -74.21 14.72 -45.15
CA GLU A 42 -75.61 14.28 -45.15
C GLU A 42 -75.76 12.79 -44.86
N ASN A 43 -74.91 11.93 -45.43
CA ASN A 43 -74.91 10.48 -45.16
C ASN A 43 -74.59 10.18 -43.70
N ILE A 44 -73.64 10.92 -43.10
CA ILE A 44 -73.25 10.75 -41.68
C ILE A 44 -74.41 11.15 -40.75
N PHE A 45 -75.22 12.15 -41.12
CA PHE A 45 -76.41 12.52 -40.35
C PHE A 45 -77.54 11.49 -40.47
N GLN A 46 -77.70 10.86 -41.63
CA GLN A 46 -78.70 9.79 -41.84
C GLN A 46 -78.40 8.53 -41.01
N MET A 47 -77.13 8.28 -40.71
CA MET A 47 -76.67 7.10 -39.95
C MET A 47 -76.93 7.17 -38.42
N ASN A 48 -77.43 8.28 -37.88
CA ASN A 48 -77.78 8.43 -36.45
C ASN A 48 -76.70 7.94 -35.45
N LEU A 49 -75.41 8.14 -35.78
CA LEU A 49 -74.25 7.67 -35.00
C LEU A 49 -74.18 8.18 -33.55
N HIS A 50 -75.01 9.18 -33.20
CA HIS A 50 -75.15 9.68 -31.83
C HIS A 50 -75.69 8.65 -30.84
N GLN A 51 -76.37 7.59 -31.30
CA GLN A 51 -76.89 6.52 -30.44
C GLN A 51 -75.82 5.51 -30.01
N TYR A 52 -74.71 5.43 -30.76
CA TYR A 52 -73.60 4.50 -30.51
C TYR A 52 -72.34 5.23 -30.01
N HIS A 53 -72.52 6.39 -29.36
CA HIS A 53 -71.42 7.24 -28.91
C HIS A 53 -70.40 6.48 -28.06
N ASP A 54 -70.85 5.70 -27.07
CA ASP A 54 -69.96 4.99 -26.14
C ASP A 54 -69.13 3.91 -26.85
N ILE A 55 -69.72 3.25 -27.85
CA ILE A 55 -69.04 2.22 -28.66
C ILE A 55 -67.97 2.87 -29.54
N ILE A 56 -68.32 3.95 -30.26
CA ILE A 56 -67.38 4.69 -31.11
C ILE A 56 -66.25 5.27 -30.26
N GLN A 57 -66.55 5.80 -29.08
CA GLN A 57 -65.55 6.34 -28.17
C GLN A 57 -64.62 5.24 -27.62
N SER A 58 -65.13 4.03 -27.36
CA SER A 58 -64.31 2.88 -26.96
C SER A 58 -63.36 2.44 -28.09
N ILE A 59 -63.85 2.36 -29.33
CA ILE A 59 -63.06 2.01 -30.52
C ILE A 59 -62.00 3.09 -30.83
N LEU A 60 -62.37 4.36 -30.63
CA LEU A 60 -61.45 5.48 -30.74
C LEU A 60 -60.33 5.39 -29.70
N GLN A 61 -60.64 5.03 -28.45
CA GLN A 61 -59.63 4.87 -27.41
C GLN A 61 -58.67 3.71 -27.70
N THR A 62 -59.16 2.58 -28.22
CA THR A 62 -58.30 1.50 -28.75
C THR A 62 -57.40 2.01 -29.87
N ALA A 63 -57.97 2.71 -30.85
CA ALA A 63 -57.23 3.24 -31.99
C ALA A 63 -56.13 4.23 -31.59
N ILE A 64 -56.41 5.15 -30.66
CA ILE A 64 -55.43 6.11 -30.13
C ILE A 64 -54.28 5.38 -29.41
N LYS A 65 -54.60 4.33 -28.64
CA LYS A 65 -53.60 3.53 -27.93
C LYS A 65 -52.75 2.68 -28.88
N GLU A 66 -53.33 2.13 -29.93
CA GLU A 66 -52.59 1.42 -30.98
C GLU A 66 -51.66 2.35 -31.77
N LEU A 67 -52.13 3.55 -32.14
CA LEU A 67 -51.29 4.54 -32.81
C LEU A 67 -50.13 5.00 -31.92
N GLN A 68 -50.32 5.07 -30.60
CA GLN A 68 -49.24 5.34 -29.65
C GLN A 68 -48.20 4.20 -29.64
N ILE A 69 -48.63 2.93 -29.67
CA ILE A 69 -47.73 1.77 -29.75
C ILE A 69 -46.94 1.78 -31.06
N GLU A 70 -47.60 2.09 -32.18
CA GLU A 70 -46.96 2.17 -33.50
C GLU A 70 -45.90 3.27 -33.57
N LYS A 71 -46.19 4.47 -33.04
CA LYS A 71 -45.20 5.55 -32.94
C LYS A 71 -44.00 5.12 -32.11
N ASN A 72 -44.23 4.54 -30.93
CA ASN A 72 -43.14 4.07 -30.08
C ASN A 72 -42.28 2.99 -30.77
N LEU A 73 -42.88 2.05 -31.50
CA LEU A 73 -42.16 1.03 -32.25
C LEU A 73 -41.32 1.63 -33.38
N HIS A 74 -41.88 2.61 -34.08
CA HIS A 74 -41.19 3.32 -35.14
C HIS A 74 -40.01 4.15 -34.61
N ASP A 75 -40.19 4.81 -33.45
CA ASP A 75 -39.13 5.57 -32.78
C ASP A 75 -37.98 4.64 -32.35
N ILE A 76 -38.28 3.48 -31.76
CA ILE A 76 -37.29 2.44 -31.43
C ILE A 76 -36.56 2.00 -32.70
N GLN A 77 -37.30 1.70 -33.78
CA GLN A 77 -36.69 1.26 -35.02
C GLN A 77 -35.72 2.32 -35.59
N GLN A 78 -36.12 3.58 -35.66
CA GLN A 78 -35.26 4.66 -36.14
C GLN A 78 -34.04 4.89 -35.26
N GLN A 79 -34.19 4.79 -33.94
CA GLN A 79 -33.09 4.92 -33.00
C GLN A 79 -32.05 3.83 -33.23
N TRP A 80 -32.45 2.56 -33.33
CA TRP A 80 -31.53 1.43 -33.48
C TRP A 80 -30.96 1.30 -34.90
N ASP A 81 -31.65 1.81 -35.92
CA ASP A 81 -31.14 1.85 -37.29
C ASP A 81 -30.09 2.98 -37.50
N THR A 82 -30.04 3.98 -36.61
CA THR A 82 -29.08 5.11 -36.70
C THR A 82 -27.91 5.00 -35.71
N MET A 83 -28.09 4.25 -34.62
CA MET A 83 -27.10 4.09 -33.56
C MET A 83 -25.81 3.38 -34.04
N ARG A 84 -24.65 3.95 -33.69
CA ARG A 84 -23.32 3.49 -34.11
C ARG A 84 -22.38 3.32 -32.93
N PHE A 85 -21.50 2.32 -33.02
CA PHE A 85 -20.38 2.17 -32.10
C PHE A 85 -19.38 3.33 -32.26
N GLN A 86 -18.91 3.87 -31.15
CA GLN A 86 -17.76 4.76 -31.13
C GLN A 86 -16.50 3.89 -31.14
N ILE A 87 -15.76 3.93 -32.25
CA ILE A 87 -14.58 3.11 -32.46
C ILE A 87 -13.34 4.00 -32.41
N HIS A 88 -12.45 3.72 -31.45
CA HIS A 88 -11.16 4.39 -31.34
C HIS A 88 -10.02 3.47 -31.78
N LYS A 89 -8.96 4.09 -32.30
CA LYS A 89 -7.72 3.37 -32.63
C LYS A 89 -6.93 3.10 -31.35
N HIS A 90 -6.52 1.86 -31.14
CA HIS A 90 -5.66 1.46 -30.04
C HIS A 90 -4.19 1.64 -30.42
N TYR A 91 -3.51 2.49 -29.65
CA TYR A 91 -2.08 2.69 -29.73
C TYR A 91 -1.43 2.18 -28.44
N ARG A 92 -0.45 1.29 -28.57
CA ARG A 92 0.37 0.89 -27.43
C ARG A 92 1.50 1.89 -27.22
N HIS A 93 1.65 2.34 -25.98
CA HIS A 93 2.86 3.02 -25.53
C HIS A 93 3.87 1.94 -25.10
N THR A 94 4.95 1.76 -25.85
CA THR A 94 6.06 0.94 -25.39
C THR A 94 6.91 1.81 -24.45
N LEU A 95 6.96 1.49 -23.16
CA LEU A 95 7.83 2.19 -22.20
C LEU A 95 9.26 2.23 -22.75
N GLY A 96 9.79 3.43 -22.99
CA GLY A 96 11.17 3.66 -23.45
C GLY A 96 11.39 3.91 -24.95
N THR A 97 10.38 3.78 -25.82
CA THR A 97 10.50 4.20 -27.23
C THR A 97 9.28 5.01 -27.68
N ASN A 98 9.50 6.16 -28.33
CA ASN A 98 8.45 7.04 -28.88
C ASN A 98 7.75 6.43 -30.11
N ILE A 99 7.62 5.11 -30.18
CA ILE A 99 7.07 4.39 -31.33
C ILE A 99 5.67 3.92 -30.95
N GLN A 100 4.66 4.66 -31.41
CA GLN A 100 3.26 4.29 -31.33
C GLN A 100 2.98 3.21 -32.39
N GLN A 101 2.85 1.95 -31.98
CA GLN A 101 2.41 0.89 -32.89
C GLN A 101 0.86 0.85 -32.92
N GLU A 102 0.27 1.09 -34.09
CA GLU A 102 -1.16 0.90 -34.34
C GLU A 102 -1.51 -0.60 -34.26
N ARG A 103 -2.25 -0.99 -33.23
CA ARG A 103 -2.58 -2.41 -32.98
C ARG A 103 -4.01 -2.75 -33.40
N GLY A 104 -4.94 -1.82 -33.42
CA GLY A 104 -6.29 -2.11 -33.93
C GLY A 104 -7.33 -1.08 -33.54
N PHE A 105 -8.58 -1.53 -33.46
CA PHE A 105 -9.74 -0.74 -33.11
C PHE A 105 -10.37 -1.27 -31.81
N ILE A 106 -10.88 -0.38 -30.97
CA ILE A 106 -11.52 -0.65 -29.68
C ILE A 106 -12.85 0.09 -29.63
N ILE A 107 -13.85 -0.52 -28.99
CA ILE A 107 -15.15 0.10 -28.74
C ILE A 107 -15.10 0.90 -27.43
N THR A 108 -15.57 2.14 -27.47
CA THR A 108 -15.71 3.04 -26.31
C THR A 108 -17.13 3.59 -26.19
N GLY A 109 -17.47 4.18 -25.05
CA GLY A 109 -18.81 4.78 -24.85
C GLY A 109 -19.94 3.76 -24.82
N VAL A 110 -19.67 2.56 -24.30
CA VAL A 110 -20.63 1.44 -24.26
C VAL A 110 -21.71 1.64 -23.21
N ASP A 111 -21.43 2.39 -22.15
CA ASP A 111 -22.36 2.59 -21.02
C ASP A 111 -23.65 3.33 -21.43
N ASP A 112 -23.52 4.42 -22.19
CA ASP A 112 -24.67 5.16 -22.72
C ASP A 112 -25.54 4.28 -23.64
N ILE A 113 -24.89 3.40 -24.44
CA ILE A 113 -25.57 2.45 -25.33
C ILE A 113 -26.34 1.41 -24.50
N LEU A 114 -25.73 0.85 -23.46
CA LEU A 114 -26.39 -0.12 -22.59
C LEU A 114 -27.58 0.51 -21.84
N GLN A 115 -27.45 1.75 -21.37
CA GLN A 115 -28.56 2.46 -20.74
C GLN A 115 -29.73 2.66 -21.71
N THR A 116 -29.47 3.12 -22.93
CA THR A 116 -30.53 3.28 -23.95
C THR A 116 -31.17 1.96 -24.36
N LEU A 117 -30.42 0.85 -24.27
CA LEU A 117 -30.91 -0.51 -24.52
C LEU A 117 -31.86 -0.97 -23.42
N GLU A 118 -31.50 -0.77 -22.15
CA GLU A 118 -32.37 -1.09 -21.02
C GLU A 118 -33.67 -0.29 -21.05
N ASP A 119 -33.60 1.00 -21.38
CA ASP A 119 -34.79 1.86 -21.55
C ASP A 119 -35.69 1.35 -22.69
N SER A 120 -35.10 0.96 -23.83
CA SER A 120 -35.86 0.41 -24.98
C SER A 120 -36.54 -0.92 -24.64
N ILE A 121 -35.86 -1.81 -23.93
CA ILE A 121 -36.43 -3.10 -23.47
C ILE A 121 -37.54 -2.86 -22.45
N LEU A 122 -37.36 -1.92 -21.51
CA LEU A 122 -38.38 -1.57 -20.53
C LEU A 122 -39.63 -1.02 -21.24
N LEU A 123 -39.46 -0.15 -22.23
CA LEU A 123 -40.56 0.40 -23.02
C LEU A 123 -41.32 -0.71 -23.76
N LEU A 124 -40.62 -1.64 -24.42
CA LEU A 124 -41.24 -2.78 -25.11
C LEU A 124 -41.95 -3.75 -24.15
N ASN A 125 -41.39 -4.01 -22.97
CA ASN A 125 -42.04 -4.81 -21.93
C ASN A 125 -43.32 -4.12 -21.41
N THR A 126 -43.27 -2.79 -21.26
CA THR A 126 -44.46 -2.02 -20.89
C THR A 126 -45.55 -2.12 -21.97
N ILE A 127 -45.14 -2.06 -23.24
CA ILE A 127 -46.03 -2.29 -24.38
C ILE A 127 -46.63 -3.70 -24.29
N LEU A 128 -45.84 -4.77 -24.12
CA LEU A 128 -46.34 -6.15 -24.00
C LEU A 128 -47.43 -6.35 -22.94
N THR A 129 -47.36 -5.65 -21.80
CA THR A 129 -48.38 -5.73 -20.75
C THR A 129 -49.70 -5.02 -21.10
N SER A 130 -49.71 -4.22 -22.17
CA SER A 130 -50.90 -3.51 -22.64
C SER A 130 -51.86 -4.46 -23.36
N ARG A 131 -53.13 -4.40 -22.97
CA ARG A 131 -54.26 -5.08 -23.62
C ARG A 131 -54.45 -4.74 -25.11
N PHE A 132 -53.79 -3.70 -25.62
CA PHE A 132 -53.94 -3.19 -26.99
C PHE A 132 -52.81 -3.65 -27.94
N VAL A 133 -51.95 -4.59 -27.52
CA VAL A 133 -50.80 -5.05 -28.33
C VAL A 133 -51.13 -6.08 -29.39
N GLY A 134 -52.30 -6.72 -29.36
CA GLY A 134 -52.58 -7.95 -30.12
C GLY A 134 -52.09 -7.98 -31.58
N ILE A 135 -52.17 -6.86 -32.30
CA ILE A 135 -51.76 -6.75 -33.72
C ILE A 135 -50.23 -6.61 -33.88
N TYR A 136 -49.56 -5.95 -32.94
CA TYR A 136 -48.12 -5.67 -32.95
C TYR A 136 -47.31 -6.68 -32.13
N LEU A 137 -47.97 -7.68 -31.53
CA LEU A 137 -47.36 -8.65 -30.62
C LEU A 137 -46.12 -9.32 -31.25
N THR A 138 -46.25 -9.82 -32.48
CA THR A 138 -45.14 -10.49 -33.19
C THR A 138 -43.97 -9.54 -33.46
N GLN A 139 -44.23 -8.27 -33.77
CA GLN A 139 -43.18 -7.27 -33.99
C GLN A 139 -42.48 -6.89 -32.68
N VAL A 140 -43.24 -6.74 -31.59
CA VAL A 140 -42.71 -6.44 -30.26
C VAL A 140 -41.82 -7.60 -29.76
N GLU A 141 -42.27 -8.84 -29.90
CA GLU A 141 -41.48 -10.03 -29.55
C GLU A 141 -40.18 -10.13 -30.36
N GLN A 142 -40.24 -9.85 -31.67
CA GLN A 142 -39.05 -9.82 -32.52
C GLN A 142 -38.05 -8.74 -32.06
N TRP A 143 -38.51 -7.53 -31.76
CA TRP A 143 -37.65 -6.45 -31.29
C TRP A 143 -37.04 -6.74 -29.92
N ILE A 144 -37.80 -7.36 -29.00
CA ILE A 144 -37.26 -7.79 -27.71
C ILE A 144 -36.17 -8.84 -27.91
N GLY A 145 -36.38 -9.84 -28.77
CA GLY A 145 -35.38 -10.86 -29.08
C GLY A 145 -34.12 -10.27 -29.73
N ILE A 146 -34.27 -9.29 -30.62
CA ILE A 146 -33.14 -8.58 -31.24
C ILE A 146 -32.36 -7.77 -30.20
N LEU A 147 -33.05 -6.97 -29.39
CA LEU A 147 -32.40 -6.11 -28.39
C LEU A 147 -31.76 -6.92 -27.26
N SER A 148 -32.36 -8.05 -26.85
CA SER A 148 -31.73 -8.95 -25.88
C SER A 148 -30.45 -9.57 -26.43
N LEU A 149 -30.46 -10.00 -27.70
CA LEU A 149 -29.27 -10.54 -28.36
C LEU A 149 -28.17 -9.46 -28.48
N ILE A 150 -28.54 -8.23 -28.82
CA ILE A 150 -27.60 -7.10 -28.84
C ILE A 150 -27.01 -6.86 -27.43
N SER A 151 -27.84 -6.89 -26.38
CA SER A 151 -27.38 -6.75 -24.99
C SER A 151 -26.33 -7.79 -24.61
N ASP A 152 -26.63 -9.06 -24.89
CA ASP A 152 -25.74 -10.18 -24.55
C ASP A 152 -24.43 -10.10 -25.34
N VAL A 153 -24.49 -9.77 -26.62
CA VAL A 153 -23.31 -9.58 -27.47
C VAL A 153 -22.46 -8.41 -26.98
N ILE A 154 -23.03 -7.25 -26.66
CA ILE A 154 -22.28 -6.08 -26.19
C ILE A 154 -21.61 -6.38 -24.84
N LYS A 155 -22.33 -7.02 -23.90
CA LYS A 155 -21.77 -7.41 -22.60
C LYS A 155 -20.60 -8.37 -22.77
N LEU A 156 -20.77 -9.42 -23.59
CA LEU A 156 -19.73 -10.39 -23.89
C LEU A 156 -18.53 -9.74 -24.59
N TRP A 157 -18.77 -8.85 -25.56
CA TRP A 157 -17.73 -8.14 -26.29
C TRP A 157 -16.90 -7.26 -25.38
N THR A 158 -17.55 -6.54 -24.46
CA THR A 158 -16.87 -5.69 -23.48
C THR A 158 -15.92 -6.51 -22.60
N ILE A 159 -16.37 -7.68 -22.13
CA ILE A 159 -15.53 -8.63 -21.36
C ILE A 159 -14.36 -9.15 -22.20
N VAL A 160 -14.61 -9.60 -23.43
CA VAL A 160 -13.56 -10.10 -24.34
C VAL A 160 -12.52 -9.01 -24.62
N GLN A 161 -12.96 -7.79 -24.91
CA GLN A 161 -12.11 -6.64 -25.19
C GLN A 161 -11.21 -6.33 -23.98
N GLN A 162 -11.78 -6.28 -22.77
CA GLN A 162 -11.02 -6.03 -21.55
C GLN A 162 -9.96 -7.12 -21.30
N LYS A 163 -10.34 -8.40 -21.39
CA LYS A 163 -9.39 -9.51 -21.18
C LYS A 163 -8.34 -9.60 -22.29
N TRP A 164 -8.68 -9.28 -23.53
CA TRP A 164 -7.73 -9.24 -24.65
C TRP A 164 -6.69 -8.13 -24.44
N MET A 165 -7.10 -6.92 -24.04
CA MET A 165 -6.16 -5.83 -23.73
C MET A 165 -5.17 -6.21 -22.62
N TYR A 166 -5.66 -6.91 -21.58
CA TYR A 166 -4.80 -7.41 -20.50
C TYR A 166 -3.73 -8.38 -21.02
N LEU A 167 -4.13 -9.40 -21.78
CA LEU A 167 -3.18 -10.38 -22.34
C LEU A 167 -2.26 -9.78 -23.41
N GLU A 168 -2.74 -8.81 -24.19
CA GLU A 168 -1.93 -8.08 -25.18
C GLU A 168 -0.75 -7.37 -24.50
N ASN A 169 -1.01 -6.70 -23.37
CA ASN A 169 0.03 -6.03 -22.59
C ASN A 169 1.15 -6.99 -22.18
N ILE A 170 0.78 -8.23 -21.82
CA ILE A 170 1.71 -9.24 -21.33
C ILE A 170 2.53 -9.86 -22.46
N PHE A 171 1.90 -10.45 -23.48
CA PHE A 171 2.61 -11.27 -24.48
C PHE A 171 3.45 -10.47 -25.48
N ILE A 172 3.06 -9.23 -25.78
CA ILE A 172 3.80 -8.39 -26.73
C ILE A 172 4.95 -7.64 -26.05
N GLY A 173 4.87 -7.36 -24.74
CA GLY A 173 5.89 -6.64 -24.00
C GLY A 173 7.01 -7.51 -23.41
N SER A 174 6.83 -8.83 -23.40
CA SER A 174 7.75 -9.77 -22.75
C SER A 174 8.32 -10.78 -23.74
N ASN A 175 9.52 -11.29 -23.48
CA ASN A 175 10.11 -12.40 -24.24
C ASN A 175 9.39 -13.76 -24.01
N LEU A 176 8.18 -13.77 -23.44
CA LEU A 176 7.32 -14.95 -23.29
C LEU A 176 6.73 -15.44 -24.63
N GLN A 177 7.10 -14.81 -25.75
CA GLN A 177 6.66 -15.12 -27.12
C GLN A 177 6.94 -16.57 -27.58
N TYR A 178 7.77 -17.33 -26.87
CA TYR A 178 8.23 -18.66 -27.29
C TYR A 178 7.42 -19.85 -26.74
N GLY A 179 6.26 -19.60 -26.11
CA GLY A 179 5.37 -20.65 -25.58
C GLY A 179 4.25 -21.10 -26.54
N GLU A 180 3.67 -22.29 -26.29
CA GLU A 180 2.44 -22.72 -26.97
C GLU A 180 1.27 -21.75 -26.75
N ASP A 181 1.19 -21.15 -25.56
CA ASP A 181 0.14 -20.18 -25.23
C ASP A 181 0.31 -18.85 -25.96
N ALA A 182 1.53 -18.44 -26.32
CA ALA A 182 1.77 -17.28 -27.17
C ALA A 182 1.22 -17.50 -28.59
N LYS A 183 1.43 -18.70 -29.16
CA LYS A 183 0.84 -19.08 -30.46
C LYS A 183 -0.69 -19.11 -30.43
N ARG A 184 -1.27 -19.60 -29.33
CA ARG A 184 -2.73 -19.58 -29.10
C ARG A 184 -3.24 -18.14 -28.98
N PHE A 185 -2.50 -17.28 -28.29
CA PHE A 185 -2.83 -15.86 -28.20
C PHE A 185 -2.76 -15.19 -29.57
N ASP A 186 -1.71 -15.40 -30.37
CA ASP A 186 -1.60 -14.83 -31.73
C ASP A 186 -2.77 -15.24 -32.65
N THR A 187 -3.24 -16.48 -32.49
CA THR A 187 -4.42 -16.98 -33.23
C THR A 187 -5.68 -16.23 -32.78
N THR A 188 -5.82 -16.04 -31.47
CA THR A 188 -6.95 -15.33 -30.86
C THR A 188 -6.93 -13.84 -31.20
N ASP A 189 -5.74 -13.22 -31.21
CA ASP A 189 -5.51 -11.84 -31.61
C ASP A 189 -5.95 -11.59 -33.05
N LYS A 190 -5.56 -12.49 -33.97
CA LYS A 190 -5.98 -12.40 -35.38
C LYS A 190 -7.50 -12.49 -35.53
N LEU A 191 -8.15 -13.38 -34.78
CA LEU A 191 -9.61 -13.51 -34.79
C LEU A 191 -10.27 -12.25 -34.25
N TYR A 192 -9.85 -11.75 -33.10
CA TYR A 192 -10.40 -10.54 -32.49
C TYR A 192 -10.20 -9.29 -33.38
N ARG A 193 -9.00 -9.11 -33.92
CA ARG A 193 -8.69 -7.98 -34.83
C ARG A 193 -9.47 -8.04 -36.13
N LYS A 194 -9.77 -9.24 -36.64
CA LYS A 194 -10.65 -9.41 -37.80
C LYS A 194 -12.06 -8.91 -37.51
N ILE A 195 -12.64 -9.29 -36.35
CA ILE A 195 -13.95 -8.82 -35.89
C ILE A 195 -13.96 -7.29 -35.73
N MET A 196 -12.91 -6.73 -35.13
CA MET A 196 -12.77 -5.27 -34.94
C MET A 196 -12.56 -4.51 -36.26
N PHE A 197 -11.95 -5.14 -37.27
CA PHE A 197 -11.81 -4.55 -38.60
C PHE A 197 -13.12 -4.60 -39.40
N GLU A 198 -13.90 -5.67 -39.28
CA GLU A 198 -15.23 -5.76 -39.89
C GLU A 198 -16.18 -4.71 -39.31
N THR A 199 -16.17 -4.53 -37.99
CA THR A 199 -16.99 -3.52 -37.31
C THR A 199 -16.53 -2.09 -37.55
N SER A 200 -15.24 -1.83 -37.80
CA SER A 200 -14.82 -0.49 -38.20
C SER A 200 -15.33 -0.10 -39.59
N ARG A 201 -15.59 -1.08 -40.46
CA ARG A 201 -16.20 -0.85 -41.78
C ARG A 201 -17.71 -0.67 -41.71
N ASN A 202 -18.39 -1.41 -40.85
CA ASN A 202 -19.81 -1.21 -40.54
C ASN A 202 -20.02 -0.98 -39.05
N SER A 203 -20.09 0.30 -38.67
CA SER A 203 -20.21 0.73 -37.28
C SER A 203 -21.64 0.66 -36.72
N LEU A 204 -22.64 0.27 -37.51
CA LEU A 204 -24.03 0.15 -37.05
C LEU A 204 -24.15 -0.98 -36.02
N ILE A 205 -24.71 -0.66 -34.86
CA ILE A 205 -24.78 -1.59 -33.72
C ILE A 205 -25.61 -2.83 -34.07
N LYS A 206 -26.77 -2.60 -34.71
CA LYS A 206 -27.69 -3.64 -35.15
C LYS A 206 -27.02 -4.65 -36.08
N ASP A 207 -26.34 -4.17 -37.12
CA ASP A 207 -25.67 -5.04 -38.11
C ASP A 207 -24.47 -5.78 -37.52
N ALA A 208 -23.68 -5.11 -36.69
CA ALA A 208 -22.49 -5.67 -36.07
C ALA A 208 -22.83 -6.81 -35.09
N CYS A 209 -23.92 -6.67 -34.33
CA CYS A 209 -24.36 -7.64 -33.33
C CYS A 209 -25.21 -8.79 -33.91
N ILE A 210 -26.05 -8.52 -34.92
CA ILE A 210 -26.93 -9.53 -35.54
C ILE A 210 -26.19 -10.38 -36.59
N HIS A 211 -24.94 -10.06 -36.90
CA HIS A 211 -24.12 -10.87 -37.81
C HIS A 211 -24.15 -12.36 -37.40
N PRO A 212 -24.48 -13.28 -38.32
CA PRO A 212 -24.69 -14.69 -37.99
C PRO A 212 -23.47 -15.27 -37.30
N GLY A 213 -23.68 -15.90 -36.13
CA GLY A 213 -22.61 -16.55 -35.35
C GLY A 213 -21.72 -15.62 -34.52
N ARG A 214 -21.95 -14.28 -34.50
CA ARG A 214 -21.09 -13.34 -33.75
C ARG A 214 -20.98 -13.66 -32.26
N TYR A 215 -22.11 -14.01 -31.64
CA TYR A 215 -22.16 -14.42 -30.24
C TYR A 215 -21.29 -15.66 -29.96
N ASP A 216 -21.40 -16.69 -30.81
CA ASP A 216 -20.62 -17.92 -30.67
C ASP A 216 -19.13 -17.70 -30.95
N GLU A 217 -18.78 -16.85 -31.92
CA GLU A 217 -17.39 -16.43 -32.18
C GLU A 217 -16.79 -15.74 -30.96
N LEU A 218 -17.44 -14.72 -30.42
CA LEU A 218 -16.99 -14.00 -29.22
C LEU A 218 -16.89 -14.93 -28.00
N LYS A 219 -17.84 -15.86 -27.86
CA LYS A 219 -17.83 -16.86 -26.78
C LYS A 219 -16.67 -17.85 -26.94
N SER A 220 -16.35 -18.23 -28.18
CA SER A 220 -15.19 -19.07 -28.47
C SER A 220 -13.87 -18.35 -28.14
N ILE A 221 -13.77 -17.06 -28.47
CA ILE A 221 -12.63 -16.21 -28.13
C ILE A 221 -12.50 -16.08 -26.61
N LEU A 222 -13.61 -15.84 -25.89
CA LEU A 222 -13.61 -15.75 -24.43
C LEU A 222 -13.08 -17.05 -23.80
N ASN A 223 -13.57 -18.21 -24.23
CA ASN A 223 -13.12 -19.51 -23.72
C ASN A 223 -11.62 -19.75 -24.00
N LEU A 224 -11.10 -19.29 -25.14
CA LEU A 224 -9.67 -19.38 -25.46
C LEU A 224 -8.85 -18.47 -24.55
N ILE A 225 -9.28 -17.23 -24.37
CA ILE A 225 -8.65 -16.24 -23.48
C ILE A 225 -8.63 -16.76 -22.03
N GLU A 226 -9.73 -17.34 -21.54
CA GLU A 226 -9.80 -17.89 -20.18
C GLU A 226 -8.87 -19.08 -19.97
N LYS A 227 -8.72 -19.95 -20.98
CA LYS A 227 -7.73 -21.03 -20.94
C LYS A 227 -6.30 -20.48 -20.88
N ILE A 228 -5.99 -19.46 -21.69
CA ILE A 228 -4.67 -18.81 -21.67
C ILE A 228 -4.41 -18.16 -20.30
N GLN A 229 -5.40 -17.45 -19.75
CA GLN A 229 -5.29 -16.83 -18.42
C GLN A 229 -5.08 -17.86 -17.31
N LYS A 230 -5.80 -18.98 -17.36
CA LYS A 230 -5.60 -20.07 -16.40
C LYS A 230 -4.20 -20.66 -16.48
N ASN A 231 -3.71 -20.95 -17.68
CA ASN A 231 -2.35 -21.47 -17.89
C ASN A 231 -1.28 -20.48 -17.42
N LEU A 232 -1.47 -19.18 -17.68
CA LEU A 232 -0.59 -18.12 -17.18
C LEU A 232 -0.56 -18.08 -15.66
N ASN A 233 -1.72 -18.16 -15.01
CA ASN A 233 -1.80 -18.19 -13.54
C ASN A 233 -1.10 -19.44 -12.96
N GLU A 234 -1.28 -20.61 -13.57
CA GLU A 234 -0.57 -21.84 -13.18
C GLU A 234 0.95 -21.72 -13.40
N TYR A 235 1.37 -21.11 -14.51
CA TYR A 235 2.77 -20.82 -14.78
C TYR A 235 3.37 -19.87 -13.74
N LEU A 236 2.71 -18.76 -13.43
CA LEU A 236 3.14 -17.80 -12.40
C LEU A 236 3.19 -18.44 -11.02
N ASN A 237 2.20 -19.27 -10.67
CA ASN A 237 2.20 -20.00 -9.40
C ASN A 237 3.37 -20.99 -9.31
N THR A 238 3.72 -21.67 -10.40
CA THR A 238 4.91 -22.54 -10.45
C THR A 238 6.19 -21.73 -10.21
N LYS A 239 6.30 -20.54 -10.81
CA LYS A 239 7.44 -19.62 -10.57
C LYS A 239 7.49 -19.14 -9.12
N ARG A 240 6.34 -18.81 -8.53
CA ARG A 240 6.22 -18.45 -7.10
C ARG A 240 6.59 -19.59 -6.16
N GLN A 241 6.31 -20.84 -6.52
CA GLN A 241 6.74 -22.01 -5.74
C GLN A 241 8.25 -22.22 -5.80
N LEU A 242 8.89 -21.94 -6.94
CA LEU A 242 10.36 -22.03 -7.07
C LEU A 242 11.08 -20.94 -6.26
N PHE A 243 10.52 -19.73 -6.22
CA PHE A 243 11.02 -18.64 -5.39
C PHE A 243 9.88 -17.94 -4.65
N SER A 244 9.74 -18.30 -3.37
CA SER A 244 8.61 -17.96 -2.51
C SER A 244 8.44 -16.47 -2.22
N ARG A 245 9.43 -15.61 -2.50
CA ARG A 245 9.29 -14.16 -2.31
C ARG A 245 8.48 -13.50 -3.43
N PHE A 246 8.27 -14.16 -4.56
CA PHE A 246 7.39 -13.67 -5.63
C PHE A 246 5.91 -13.64 -5.25
N TYR A 247 5.51 -14.24 -4.13
CA TYR A 247 4.15 -14.07 -3.60
C TYR A 247 3.85 -12.63 -3.15
N PHE A 248 4.88 -11.83 -2.84
CA PHE A 248 4.71 -10.43 -2.41
C PHE A 248 4.66 -9.42 -3.58
N LEU A 249 4.85 -9.90 -4.81
CA LEU A 249 4.75 -9.09 -6.02
C LEU A 249 3.38 -9.28 -6.69
N SER A 250 2.90 -8.23 -7.34
CA SER A 250 1.72 -8.33 -8.20
C SER A 250 2.00 -9.17 -9.45
N ASP A 251 0.95 -9.68 -10.08
CA ASP A 251 1.08 -10.52 -11.28
C ASP A 251 1.79 -9.76 -12.43
N ASP A 252 1.49 -8.47 -12.60
CA ASP A 252 2.11 -7.61 -13.63
C ASP A 252 3.62 -7.40 -13.39
N GLU A 253 4.01 -7.17 -12.14
CA GLU A 253 5.43 -7.01 -11.76
C GLU A 253 6.21 -8.31 -11.89
N LEU A 254 5.59 -9.43 -11.56
CA LEU A 254 6.22 -10.73 -11.75
C LEU A 254 6.44 -11.02 -13.24
N LEU A 255 5.48 -10.65 -14.09
CA LEU A 255 5.59 -10.80 -15.53
C LEU A 255 6.65 -9.87 -16.14
N SER A 256 6.82 -8.65 -15.63
CA SER A 256 7.89 -7.75 -16.09
C SER A 256 9.28 -8.31 -15.75
N ILE A 257 9.43 -8.91 -14.56
CA ILE A 257 10.67 -9.57 -14.12
C ILE A 257 10.98 -10.79 -14.99
N ILE A 258 10.00 -11.66 -15.22
CA ILE A 258 10.20 -12.88 -16.02
C ILE A 258 10.41 -12.54 -17.50
N GLY A 259 9.78 -11.46 -17.97
CA GLY A 259 9.86 -11.01 -19.36
C GLY A 259 11.22 -10.42 -19.76
N SER A 260 12.03 -9.99 -18.78
CA SER A 260 13.36 -9.41 -19.00
C SER A 260 14.46 -10.42 -18.71
N LEU A 261 15.47 -10.48 -19.59
CA LEU A 261 16.68 -11.29 -19.38
C LEU A 261 17.78 -10.52 -18.61
N ASN A 262 17.60 -9.21 -18.44
CA ASN A 262 18.60 -8.35 -17.83
C ASN A 262 18.43 -8.33 -16.30
N PRO A 263 19.45 -8.78 -15.52
CA PRO A 263 19.36 -8.82 -14.05
C PRO A 263 19.10 -7.45 -13.40
N ASN A 264 19.48 -6.36 -14.07
CA ASN A 264 19.29 -4.99 -13.58
C ASN A 264 17.81 -4.61 -13.40
N HIS A 265 16.89 -5.16 -14.19
CA HIS A 265 15.45 -4.84 -14.06
C HIS A 265 14.87 -5.26 -12.71
N ILE A 266 15.47 -6.24 -12.04
CA ILE A 266 14.97 -6.73 -10.74
C ILE A 266 15.24 -5.73 -9.62
N GLN A 267 16.21 -4.83 -9.78
CA GLN A 267 16.61 -3.90 -8.73
C GLN A 267 15.45 -3.04 -8.23
N GLU A 268 14.54 -2.61 -9.11
CA GLU A 268 13.35 -1.83 -8.75
C GLU A 268 12.38 -2.59 -7.81
N TYR A 269 12.37 -3.91 -7.89
CA TYR A 269 11.46 -4.77 -7.14
C TYR A 269 12.09 -5.38 -5.87
N LEU A 270 13.41 -5.24 -5.67
CA LEU A 270 14.10 -5.79 -4.50
C LEU A 270 13.54 -5.25 -3.18
N GLN A 271 13.15 -3.98 -3.13
CA GLN A 271 12.57 -3.35 -1.94
C GLN A 271 11.23 -4.00 -1.50
N LYS A 272 10.52 -4.66 -2.42
CA LYS A 272 9.28 -5.39 -2.08
C LYS A 272 9.56 -6.82 -1.61
N MET A 273 10.62 -7.45 -2.12
CA MET A 273 10.99 -8.83 -1.80
C MET A 273 11.88 -8.95 -0.55
N PHE A 274 12.60 -7.88 -0.21
CA PHE A 274 13.50 -7.76 0.93
C PHE A 274 13.23 -6.43 1.65
N ASP A 275 13.43 -6.37 2.97
CA ASP A 275 13.00 -5.19 3.76
C ASP A 275 13.72 -3.88 3.38
N ASN A 276 15.05 -3.90 3.29
CA ASN A 276 15.87 -2.68 3.21
C ASN A 276 17.02 -2.79 2.20
N ILE A 277 16.80 -3.53 1.11
CA ILE A 277 17.80 -3.75 0.07
C ILE A 277 17.43 -2.87 -1.12
N SER A 278 18.39 -2.04 -1.56
CA SER A 278 18.20 -1.11 -2.67
C SER A 278 18.62 -1.73 -4.00
N SER A 279 19.81 -2.34 -4.04
CA SER A 279 20.35 -2.92 -5.26
C SER A 279 21.34 -4.05 -4.97
N LEU A 280 21.63 -4.82 -6.02
CA LEU A 280 22.70 -5.81 -6.03
C LEU A 280 23.88 -5.22 -6.81
N ASN A 281 25.10 -5.44 -6.31
CA ASN A 281 26.30 -5.08 -7.01
C ASN A 281 26.62 -6.16 -8.05
N PHE A 282 26.37 -5.85 -9.32
CA PHE A 282 26.62 -6.72 -10.45
C PHE A 282 27.95 -6.36 -11.12
N ILE A 283 28.80 -7.36 -11.33
CA ILE A 283 30.09 -7.21 -12.01
C ILE A 283 30.19 -8.24 -13.13
N HIS A 284 30.74 -7.83 -14.27
CA HIS A 284 31.06 -8.73 -15.38
C HIS A 284 32.29 -9.58 -15.05
N TYR A 285 32.32 -10.81 -15.55
CA TYR A 285 33.41 -11.77 -15.33
C TYR A 285 34.83 -11.18 -15.54
N ASP A 286 35.02 -10.36 -16.59
CA ASP A 286 36.30 -9.72 -16.90
C ASP A 286 36.83 -8.82 -15.77
N GLN A 287 35.92 -8.13 -15.06
CA GLN A 287 36.27 -7.28 -13.92
C GLN A 287 36.43 -8.07 -12.62
N LEU A 288 35.79 -9.24 -12.52
CA LEU A 288 35.94 -10.16 -11.40
C LEU A 288 37.36 -10.75 -11.35
N LEU A 289 37.94 -11.12 -12.49
CA LEU A 289 39.32 -11.62 -12.57
C LEU A 289 40.33 -10.56 -12.07
N ILE A 290 40.16 -9.30 -12.48
CA ILE A 290 41.02 -8.17 -12.03
C ILE A 290 40.91 -7.93 -10.51
N SER A 291 39.73 -8.15 -9.93
CA SER A 291 39.51 -8.01 -8.49
C SER A 291 40.12 -9.18 -7.67
N LYS A 292 40.09 -10.40 -8.22
CA LYS A 292 40.69 -11.60 -7.61
C LYS A 292 42.21 -11.63 -7.75
N GLU A 293 42.78 -11.15 -8.85
CA GLU A 293 44.23 -11.01 -9.04
C GLU A 293 44.89 -10.08 -8.01
N LYS A 294 44.15 -9.09 -7.48
CA LYS A 294 44.63 -8.26 -6.36
C LYS A 294 44.59 -8.96 -5.00
N GLN A 295 43.86 -10.06 -4.85
CA GLN A 295 43.70 -10.80 -3.59
C GLN A 295 44.39 -12.17 -3.58
N GLN A 296 44.70 -12.76 -4.74
CA GLN A 296 45.29 -14.10 -4.85
C GLN A 296 46.70 -14.06 -5.47
N GLN A 297 47.70 -13.80 -4.62
CA GLN A 297 49.08 -14.27 -4.83
C GLN A 297 49.33 -15.61 -4.12
N GLN A 298 48.31 -16.46 -3.97
CA GLN A 298 48.50 -17.83 -3.50
C GLN A 298 47.30 -18.72 -3.87
N ASN A 299 47.62 -19.77 -4.61
CA ASN A 299 46.84 -20.96 -4.97
C ASN A 299 46.12 -20.91 -6.32
N GLU A 300 46.85 -21.43 -7.31
CA GLU A 300 46.42 -21.82 -8.64
C GLU A 300 45.57 -23.10 -8.63
N LEU A 301 44.86 -23.27 -9.74
CA LEU A 301 44.11 -24.44 -10.23
C LEU A 301 42.67 -24.54 -9.72
N ILE A 302 41.72 -24.08 -10.55
CA ILE A 302 40.59 -24.88 -11.04
C ILE A 302 40.14 -24.33 -12.41
N ASP A 303 40.32 -25.21 -13.40
CA ASP A 303 39.69 -25.43 -14.71
C ASP A 303 38.92 -24.32 -15.43
N GLU A 304 39.44 -24.04 -16.63
CA GLU A 304 38.84 -23.33 -17.75
C GLU A 304 37.69 -24.13 -18.36
N GLN A 305 36.49 -23.53 -18.32
CA GLN A 305 35.45 -23.58 -19.35
C GLN A 305 34.26 -22.79 -18.81
N ILE A 306 33.96 -21.56 -19.29
CA ILE A 306 32.63 -20.89 -19.28
C ILE A 306 32.74 -19.49 -19.96
N GLN A 307 31.62 -19.05 -20.56
CA GLN A 307 31.42 -18.01 -21.58
C GLN A 307 31.75 -16.54 -21.19
N ASP A 308 32.33 -15.81 -22.15
CA ASP A 308 32.83 -14.40 -22.14
C ASP A 308 31.81 -13.27 -21.84
N ASN A 309 30.68 -13.50 -21.16
CA ASN A 309 29.76 -12.40 -20.82
C ASN A 309 28.87 -12.61 -19.59
N SER A 310 29.30 -13.46 -18.64
CA SER A 310 28.52 -13.77 -17.45
C SER A 310 28.51 -12.62 -16.43
N ILE A 311 27.31 -12.30 -15.93
CA ILE A 311 27.09 -11.30 -14.88
C ILE A 311 27.07 -12.00 -13.53
N TYR A 312 27.81 -11.48 -12.55
CA TYR A 312 27.84 -12.01 -11.19
C TYR A 312 27.36 -10.97 -10.18
N ALA A 313 26.57 -11.41 -9.21
CA ALA A 313 26.28 -10.64 -8.01
C ALA A 313 27.34 -10.89 -6.94
N ILE A 314 27.95 -9.82 -6.42
CA ILE A 314 29.04 -9.89 -5.43
C ILE A 314 28.63 -9.33 -4.08
N ALA A 315 27.70 -8.38 -4.06
CA ALA A 315 27.27 -7.75 -2.82
C ALA A 315 25.82 -7.30 -2.87
N MET A 316 25.21 -7.17 -1.69
CA MET A 316 23.92 -6.51 -1.50
C MET A 316 24.14 -5.11 -0.93
N ILE A 317 23.45 -4.12 -1.48
CA ILE A 317 23.52 -2.73 -1.06
C ILE A 317 22.19 -2.35 -0.40
N SER A 318 22.26 -1.80 0.82
CA SER A 318 21.08 -1.32 1.55
C SER A 318 20.58 0.03 1.01
N LEU A 319 19.42 0.51 1.49
CA LEU A 319 18.95 1.87 1.17
C LEU A 319 19.90 2.96 1.70
N GLU A 320 20.58 2.71 2.81
CA GLU A 320 21.62 3.59 3.36
C GLU A 320 22.96 3.46 2.60
N LYS A 321 23.01 2.66 1.54
CA LYS A 321 24.24 2.34 0.80
C LYS A 321 25.30 1.64 1.67
N GLU A 322 24.88 0.87 2.67
CA GLU A 322 25.77 -0.10 3.32
C GLU A 322 25.88 -1.33 2.42
N GLU A 323 27.10 -1.80 2.19
CA GLU A 323 27.40 -2.94 1.32
C GLU A 323 27.73 -4.17 2.16
N MET A 324 27.06 -5.29 1.90
CA MET A 324 27.46 -6.61 2.38
C MET A 324 28.01 -7.42 1.20
N ASN A 325 29.30 -7.72 1.26
CA ASN A 325 29.95 -8.62 0.31
C ASN A 325 29.55 -10.07 0.58
N PHE A 326 29.25 -10.80 -0.50
CA PHE A 326 29.13 -12.24 -0.48
C PHE A 326 30.51 -12.89 -0.36
N LEU A 327 30.56 -14.06 0.28
CA LEU A 327 31.77 -14.89 0.29
C LEU A 327 32.02 -15.48 -1.09
N ASN A 328 30.97 -15.99 -1.72
CA ASN A 328 31.02 -16.56 -3.06
C ASN A 328 30.22 -15.68 -4.03
N PRO A 329 30.81 -15.22 -5.15
CA PRO A 329 30.06 -14.52 -6.18
C PRO A 329 29.07 -15.47 -6.85
N ILE A 330 27.84 -15.00 -7.10
CA ILE A 330 26.78 -15.82 -7.70
C ILE A 330 26.57 -15.41 -9.14
N GLU A 331 26.56 -16.39 -10.04
CA GLU A 331 26.23 -16.18 -11.44
C GLU A 331 24.74 -15.85 -11.61
N CYS A 332 24.43 -14.73 -12.27
CA CYS A 332 23.07 -14.24 -12.51
C CYS A 332 22.58 -14.54 -13.94
N ASN A 333 23.19 -15.52 -14.60
CA ASN A 333 22.79 -15.96 -15.93
C ASN A 333 21.65 -16.99 -15.84
N GLY A 334 20.67 -16.86 -16.74
CA GLY A 334 19.56 -17.81 -16.86
C GLY A 334 18.30 -17.39 -16.09
N LYS A 335 17.54 -18.38 -15.61
CA LYS A 335 16.21 -18.16 -15.02
C LYS A 335 16.29 -17.43 -13.69
N VAL A 336 15.54 -16.33 -13.57
CA VAL A 336 15.53 -15.43 -12.41
C VAL A 336 15.29 -16.15 -11.09
N GLU A 337 14.33 -17.07 -11.06
CA GLU A 337 13.96 -17.77 -9.84
C GLU A 337 15.11 -18.61 -9.24
N ILE A 338 16.02 -19.13 -10.08
CA ILE A 338 17.10 -20.03 -9.64
C ILE A 338 18.21 -19.22 -8.98
N TRP A 339 18.73 -18.21 -9.68
CA TRP A 339 19.83 -17.43 -9.14
C TRP A 339 19.38 -16.53 -7.99
N MET A 340 18.13 -16.06 -7.95
CA MET A 340 17.59 -15.35 -6.78
C MET A 340 17.50 -16.25 -5.54
N SER A 341 17.13 -17.53 -5.71
CA SER A 341 17.15 -18.52 -4.62
C SER A 341 18.58 -18.76 -4.12
N ASN A 342 19.57 -18.76 -5.02
CA ASN A 342 20.98 -18.87 -4.65
C ASN A 342 21.49 -17.61 -3.91
N ILE A 343 21.09 -16.41 -4.36
CA ILE A 343 21.39 -15.15 -3.66
C ILE A 343 20.83 -15.16 -2.24
N GLU A 344 19.60 -15.63 -2.04
CA GLU A 344 19.03 -15.73 -0.69
C GLU A 344 19.86 -16.66 0.21
N LYS A 345 20.30 -17.81 -0.31
CA LYS A 345 21.11 -18.77 0.46
C LYS A 345 22.48 -18.19 0.81
N GLU A 346 23.15 -17.57 -0.16
CA GLU A 346 24.48 -16.99 0.02
C GLU A 346 24.45 -15.75 0.93
N MET A 347 23.38 -14.95 0.87
CA MET A 347 23.12 -13.85 1.81
C MET A 347 23.12 -14.38 3.25
N LYS A 348 22.33 -15.41 3.55
CA LYS A 348 22.25 -16.00 4.90
C LYS A 348 23.58 -16.63 5.31
N TYR A 349 24.26 -17.31 4.38
CA TYR A 349 25.57 -17.93 4.63
C TYR A 349 26.67 -16.91 4.95
N SER A 350 26.82 -15.90 4.09
CA SER A 350 27.80 -14.82 4.25
C SER A 350 27.56 -14.03 5.54
N ASN A 351 26.30 -13.72 5.85
CA ASN A 351 25.94 -13.01 7.07
C ASN A 351 26.24 -13.83 8.34
N ARG A 352 25.99 -15.15 8.33
CA ARG A 352 26.37 -16.05 9.43
C ARG A 352 27.88 -16.09 9.64
N TRP A 353 28.65 -16.15 8.56
CA TRP A 353 30.10 -16.13 8.64
C TRP A 353 30.64 -14.80 9.18
N LEU A 354 30.15 -13.67 8.67
CA LEU A 354 30.51 -12.33 9.18
C LEU A 354 30.15 -12.18 10.66
N THR A 355 28.99 -12.72 11.07
CA THR A 355 28.58 -12.73 12.48
C THR A 355 29.56 -13.52 13.35
N LYS A 356 29.95 -14.72 12.92
CA LYS A 356 30.93 -15.55 13.63
C LYS A 356 32.30 -14.88 13.73
N GLU A 357 32.76 -14.27 12.64
CA GLU A 357 34.01 -13.51 12.60
C GLU A 357 33.98 -12.33 13.59
N ALA A 358 32.88 -11.57 13.58
CA ALA A 358 32.68 -10.41 14.46
C ALA A 358 32.62 -10.80 15.95
N ILE A 359 31.98 -11.94 16.29
CA ILE A 359 31.95 -12.48 17.66
C ILE A 359 33.36 -12.78 18.15
N PHE A 360 34.18 -13.44 17.32
CA PHE A 360 35.54 -13.84 17.69
C PHE A 360 36.47 -12.65 17.91
N TYR A 361 36.40 -11.63 17.05
CA TYR A 361 37.26 -10.44 17.13
C TYR A 361 36.77 -9.35 18.09
N TYR A 362 35.65 -9.56 18.77
CA TYR A 362 35.13 -8.57 19.73
C TYR A 362 36.14 -8.29 20.85
N ARG A 363 36.59 -7.03 20.97
CA ARG A 363 37.66 -6.57 21.88
C ARG A 363 38.99 -7.33 21.74
N PHE A 364 39.20 -8.05 20.63
CA PHE A 364 40.49 -8.69 20.35
C PHE A 364 41.46 -7.67 19.77
N LYS A 365 42.40 -7.17 20.59
CA LYS A 365 43.47 -6.23 20.22
C LYS A 365 43.03 -4.85 19.66
N GLN A 366 41.73 -4.60 19.48
CA GLN A 366 41.16 -3.36 18.94
C GLN A 366 40.18 -2.73 19.92
N ASN A 367 40.03 -1.39 19.84
CA ASN A 367 39.04 -0.66 20.60
C ASN A 367 37.62 -0.95 20.10
N ARG A 368 36.62 -0.86 20.99
CA ARG A 368 35.20 -1.13 20.66
C ARG A 368 34.72 -0.28 19.48
N LEU A 369 35.09 1.01 19.43
CA LEU A 369 34.74 1.93 18.35
C LEU A 369 35.36 1.54 17.00
N GLU A 370 36.62 1.08 16.99
CA GLU A 370 37.30 0.64 15.77
C GLU A 370 36.69 -0.66 15.24
N TRP A 371 36.37 -1.58 16.14
CA TRP A 371 35.66 -2.81 15.81
C TRP A 371 34.28 -2.51 15.19
N MET A 372 33.52 -1.56 15.75
CA MET A 372 32.24 -1.12 15.18
C MET A 372 32.37 -0.48 13.78
N ARG A 373 33.51 0.12 13.43
CA ARG A 373 33.72 0.67 12.08
C ARG A 373 33.97 -0.41 11.04
N LYS A 374 34.61 -1.51 11.43
CA LYS A 374 35.00 -2.61 10.54
C LYS A 374 33.79 -3.42 10.05
N TYR A 375 32.83 -3.71 10.94
CA TYR A 375 31.71 -4.61 10.64
C TYR A 375 30.44 -3.86 10.18
N ILE A 376 29.53 -4.60 9.56
CA ILE A 376 28.21 -4.09 9.15
C ILE A 376 27.29 -3.87 10.35
N GLY A 377 26.38 -2.89 10.25
CA GLY A 377 25.54 -2.45 11.35
C GLY A 377 24.71 -3.56 12.00
N MET A 378 24.04 -4.37 11.21
CA MET A 378 23.20 -5.48 11.70
C MET A 378 23.99 -6.49 12.54
N VAL A 379 25.19 -6.87 12.08
CA VAL A 379 26.07 -7.82 12.78
C VAL A 379 26.53 -7.23 14.12
N ILE A 380 26.90 -5.96 14.13
CA ILE A 380 27.32 -5.26 15.35
C ILE A 380 26.22 -5.34 16.42
N LEU A 381 24.96 -5.11 16.05
CA LEU A 381 23.84 -5.15 17.00
C LEU A 381 23.64 -6.54 17.62
N ALA A 382 23.69 -7.60 16.80
CA ALA A 382 23.54 -8.98 17.27
C ALA A 382 24.71 -9.39 18.19
N VAL A 383 25.94 -9.05 17.81
CA VAL A 383 27.13 -9.37 18.61
C VAL A 383 27.16 -8.56 19.91
N ASN A 384 26.74 -7.30 19.88
CA ASN A 384 26.64 -6.47 21.08
C ASN A 384 25.64 -7.03 22.11
N GLN A 385 24.48 -7.51 21.64
CA GLN A 385 23.48 -8.17 22.49
C GLN A 385 24.01 -9.48 23.10
N LEU A 386 24.73 -10.29 22.32
CA LEU A 386 25.37 -11.52 22.79
C LEU A 386 26.39 -11.24 23.88
N TRP A 387 27.32 -10.31 23.64
CA TRP A 387 28.33 -9.97 24.64
C TRP A 387 27.73 -9.32 25.88
N SER A 388 26.71 -8.48 25.73
CA SER A 388 25.98 -7.91 26.87
C SER A 388 25.32 -8.99 27.71
N THR A 389 24.70 -9.99 27.07
CA THR A 389 24.09 -11.15 27.77
C THR A 389 25.15 -11.90 28.57
N TRP A 390 26.29 -12.19 27.95
CA TRP A 390 27.40 -12.90 28.60
C TRP A 390 28.03 -12.09 29.73
N GLU A 391 28.30 -10.79 29.52
CA GLU A 391 28.91 -9.90 30.52
C GLU A 391 28.03 -9.80 31.78
N ILE A 392 26.71 -9.68 31.62
CA ILE A 392 25.74 -9.67 32.74
C ILE A 392 25.74 -11.01 33.47
N GLU A 393 25.70 -12.13 32.73
CA GLU A 393 25.75 -13.47 33.33
C GLU A 393 27.06 -13.73 34.08
N ASP A 394 28.18 -13.22 33.59
CA ASP A 394 29.48 -13.25 34.28
C ASP A 394 29.47 -12.39 35.55
N GLN A 395 28.80 -11.23 35.56
CA GLN A 395 28.62 -10.47 36.80
C GLN A 395 27.81 -11.24 37.85
N PHE A 396 26.74 -11.94 37.47
CA PHE A 396 26.01 -12.82 38.40
C PHE A 396 26.92 -13.90 38.99
N ASP A 397 27.75 -14.52 38.15
CA ASP A 397 28.72 -15.52 38.60
C ASP A 397 29.77 -14.94 39.56
N LYS A 398 30.27 -13.72 39.30
CA LYS A 398 31.21 -13.04 40.21
C LYS A 398 30.58 -12.68 41.54
N MET A 399 29.31 -12.26 41.54
CA MET A 399 28.59 -11.98 42.78
C MET A 399 28.44 -13.24 43.64
N ILE A 400 28.11 -14.38 43.02
CA ILE A 400 27.90 -15.66 43.72
C ILE A 400 29.22 -16.32 44.12
N LYS A 401 30.16 -16.48 43.17
CA LYS A 401 31.42 -17.24 43.37
C LYS A 401 32.49 -16.43 44.11
N HIS A 402 32.55 -15.11 43.91
CA HIS A 402 33.58 -14.24 44.48
C HIS A 402 33.05 -13.28 45.57
N ASN A 403 31.76 -13.36 45.93
CA ASN A 403 31.11 -12.49 46.94
C ASN A 403 31.24 -10.97 46.66
N GLN A 404 31.47 -10.58 45.41
CA GLN A 404 31.64 -9.18 45.00
C GLN A 404 30.30 -8.50 44.76
N ARG A 405 29.55 -8.15 45.82
CA ARG A 405 28.23 -7.50 45.71
C ARG A 405 28.22 -6.15 44.98
N SER A 406 29.37 -5.51 44.81
CA SER A 406 29.53 -4.25 44.07
C SER A 406 29.79 -4.44 42.57
N SER A 407 29.94 -5.67 42.07
CA SER A 407 30.34 -5.95 40.68
C SER A 407 29.39 -5.31 39.67
N MET A 408 28.07 -5.45 39.88
CA MET A 408 27.05 -4.85 39.01
C MET A 408 27.11 -3.31 38.99
N LYS A 409 27.40 -2.66 40.14
CA LYS A 409 27.55 -1.20 40.20
C LYS A 409 28.79 -0.70 39.46
N THR A 410 29.88 -1.47 39.51
CA THR A 410 31.09 -1.18 38.72
C THR A 410 30.81 -1.34 37.23
N TYR A 411 30.04 -2.36 36.85
CA TYR A 411 29.64 -2.59 35.46
C TYR A 411 28.77 -1.45 34.91
N VAL A 412 27.79 -0.93 35.68
CA VAL A 412 27.01 0.27 35.28
C VAL A 412 27.91 1.48 35.01
N LYS A 413 28.94 1.71 35.85
CA LYS A 413 29.91 2.80 35.61
C LYS A 413 30.67 2.59 34.30
N GLN A 414 31.05 1.35 33.98
CA GLN A 414 31.69 1.02 32.71
C GLN A 414 30.76 1.26 31.52
N LEU A 415 29.48 0.88 31.61
CA LEU A 415 28.48 1.14 30.57
C LEU A 415 28.28 2.64 30.35
N ASN A 416 28.20 3.44 31.41
CA ASN A 416 28.09 4.90 31.29
C ASN A 416 29.30 5.51 30.58
N SER A 417 30.52 5.09 30.91
CA SER A 417 31.74 5.53 30.21
C SER A 417 31.69 5.20 28.71
N GLN A 418 31.26 3.99 28.37
CA GLN A 418 31.15 3.57 26.95
C GLN A 418 30.08 4.37 26.19
N ILE A 419 28.95 4.67 26.83
CA ILE A 419 27.90 5.50 26.25
C ILE A 419 28.43 6.92 26.02
N GLU A 420 29.14 7.50 26.99
CA GLU A 420 29.76 8.83 26.87
C GLU A 420 30.78 8.87 25.74
N GLU A 421 31.62 7.84 25.59
CA GLU A 421 32.58 7.72 24.49
C GLU A 421 31.89 7.74 23.11
N ILE A 422 30.79 6.99 22.94
CA ILE A 422 30.01 6.98 21.69
C ILE A 422 29.39 8.37 21.44
N VAL A 423 28.80 9.01 22.45
CA VAL A 423 28.17 10.33 22.32
C VAL A 423 29.19 11.40 21.95
N ILE A 424 30.40 11.35 22.51
CA ILE A 424 31.50 12.26 22.16
C ILE A 424 31.92 12.06 20.71
N GLU A 425 31.99 10.81 20.24
CA GLU A 425 32.32 10.51 18.84
C GLU A 425 31.22 11.00 17.88
N MET A 426 29.95 10.88 18.25
CA MET A 426 28.81 11.36 17.46
C MET A 426 28.74 12.89 17.31
N ARG A 427 29.43 13.65 18.18
CA ARG A 427 29.58 15.11 18.02
C ARG A 427 30.56 15.49 16.91
N LYS A 428 31.42 14.56 16.48
CA LYS A 428 32.34 14.78 15.37
C LYS A 428 31.59 14.65 14.04
N PHE A 429 32.19 15.17 12.97
CA PHE A 429 31.65 14.97 11.64
C PHE A 429 31.88 13.51 11.22
N LEU A 430 30.81 12.72 11.20
CA LEU A 430 30.82 11.30 10.83
C LEU A 430 30.16 11.10 9.47
N LYS A 431 30.52 10.01 8.79
CA LYS A 431 29.75 9.57 7.61
C LYS A 431 28.32 9.19 8.04
N PRO A 432 27.29 9.40 7.21
CA PRO A 432 25.91 9.06 7.56
C PRO A 432 25.73 7.62 8.06
N ASN A 433 26.40 6.65 7.43
CA ASN A 433 26.30 5.24 7.81
C ASN A 433 26.94 4.96 9.18
N GLU A 434 28.06 5.61 9.48
CA GLU A 434 28.71 5.48 10.80
C GLU A 434 27.85 6.12 11.90
N TYR A 435 27.24 7.27 11.62
CA TYR A 435 26.31 7.92 12.54
C TYR A 435 25.12 7.01 12.86
N ASN A 436 24.49 6.42 11.83
CA ASN A 436 23.36 5.51 12.01
C ASN A 436 23.75 4.22 12.75
N LYS A 437 24.97 3.69 12.52
CA LYS A 437 25.53 2.57 13.32
C LYS A 437 25.60 2.92 14.79
N PHE A 438 26.19 4.07 15.13
CA PHE A 438 26.31 4.48 16.53
C PHE A 438 24.96 4.78 17.17
N GLU A 439 24.03 5.42 16.46
CA GLU A 439 22.67 5.67 16.97
C GLU A 439 21.94 4.36 17.33
N THR A 440 22.03 3.35 16.46
CA THR A 440 21.37 2.06 16.69
C THR A 440 21.99 1.28 17.84
N VAL A 441 23.32 1.28 17.97
CA VAL A 441 24.02 0.63 19.09
C VAL A 441 23.72 1.34 20.40
N LEU A 442 23.75 2.68 20.41
CA LEU A 442 23.45 3.51 21.58
C LEU A 442 22.05 3.22 22.13
N THR A 443 21.08 2.98 21.24
CA THR A 443 19.71 2.60 21.64
C THR A 443 19.69 1.30 22.44
N ILE A 444 20.51 0.31 22.05
CA ILE A 444 20.63 -0.97 22.77
C ILE A 444 21.43 -0.80 24.06
N ASP A 445 22.55 -0.09 24.03
CA ASP A 445 23.42 0.11 25.20
C ASP A 445 22.71 0.83 26.34
N VAL A 446 21.93 1.87 26.03
CA VAL A 446 21.12 2.58 27.03
C VAL A 446 20.07 1.65 27.65
N HIS A 447 19.42 0.82 26.84
CA HIS A 447 18.48 -0.19 27.35
C HIS A 447 19.18 -1.22 28.25
N THR A 448 20.35 -1.73 27.86
CA THR A 448 21.15 -2.66 28.67
C THR A 448 21.56 -2.02 30.00
N ARG A 449 21.99 -0.76 30.00
CA ARG A 449 22.28 0.00 31.23
C ARG A 449 21.06 0.10 32.13
N ASP A 450 19.92 0.51 31.59
CA ASP A 450 18.68 0.70 32.37
C ASP A 450 18.15 -0.62 32.93
N MET A 451 18.29 -1.72 32.17
CA MET A 451 18.04 -3.08 32.62
C MET A 451 18.90 -3.45 33.84
N VAL A 452 20.20 -3.20 33.77
CA VAL A 452 21.13 -3.46 34.89
C VAL A 452 20.79 -2.60 36.10
N ASP A 453 20.41 -1.33 35.91
CA ASP A 453 19.96 -0.46 37.01
C ASP A 453 18.70 -1.01 37.70
N ILE A 454 17.75 -1.55 36.94
CA ILE A 454 16.55 -2.23 37.47
C ILE A 454 16.96 -3.48 38.26
N LEU A 455 17.86 -4.31 37.73
CA LEU A 455 18.36 -5.51 38.42
C LEU A 455 19.03 -5.17 39.76
N ILE A 456 19.81 -4.09 39.81
CA ILE A 456 20.46 -3.60 41.04
C ILE A 456 19.42 -3.07 42.03
N ARG A 457 18.46 -2.28 41.56
CA ARG A 457 17.40 -1.70 42.40
C ARG A 457 16.55 -2.79 43.06
N ASP A 458 16.24 -3.83 42.30
CA ASP A 458 15.37 -4.93 42.75
C ASP A 458 16.17 -6.04 43.47
N GLY A 459 17.51 -5.90 43.56
CA GLY A 459 18.37 -6.76 44.38
C GLY A 459 18.58 -8.16 43.81
N ILE A 460 18.48 -8.32 42.49
CA ILE A 460 18.51 -9.61 41.80
C ILE A 460 19.96 -10.10 41.66
N ASN A 461 20.23 -11.31 42.13
CA ASN A 461 21.59 -11.89 42.19
C ASN A 461 21.74 -13.20 41.41
N GLU A 462 20.66 -13.75 40.85
CA GLU A 462 20.66 -15.08 40.23
C GLU A 462 20.21 -15.03 38.76
N ARG A 463 20.83 -15.89 37.93
CA ARG A 463 20.49 -16.03 36.50
C ARG A 463 19.10 -16.63 36.27
N HIS A 464 18.55 -17.33 37.25
CA HIS A 464 17.27 -18.02 37.13
C HIS A 464 16.07 -17.15 37.51
N ASP A 465 16.33 -15.92 37.98
CA ASP A 465 15.28 -14.97 38.29
C ASP A 465 14.48 -14.61 37.02
N PHE A 466 13.16 -14.57 37.16
CA PHE A 466 12.24 -14.21 36.09
C PHE A 466 12.59 -12.85 35.48
N SER A 467 13.04 -11.89 36.28
CA SER A 467 13.37 -10.53 35.83
C SER A 467 14.53 -10.49 34.81
N TRP A 468 15.44 -11.46 34.88
CA TRP A 468 16.47 -11.66 33.86
C TRP A 468 15.99 -12.58 32.74
N GLN A 469 15.28 -13.67 33.07
CA GLN A 469 14.80 -14.62 32.07
C GLN A 469 13.79 -14.02 31.08
N CYS A 470 13.04 -12.99 31.49
CA CYS A 470 12.08 -12.30 30.64
C CYS A 470 12.73 -11.39 29.59
N GLN A 471 14.04 -11.13 29.69
CA GLN A 471 14.79 -10.38 28.69
C GLN A 471 15.11 -11.26 27.47
N LEU A 472 15.22 -10.62 26.31
CA LEU A 472 15.64 -11.27 25.07
C LEU A 472 17.16 -11.47 25.12
N ARG A 473 17.61 -12.72 25.22
CA ARG A 473 19.02 -13.09 25.44
C ARG A 473 19.59 -13.81 24.22
N PHE A 474 20.84 -13.51 23.90
CA PHE A 474 21.52 -14.04 22.72
C PHE A 474 22.65 -14.99 23.14
N TYR A 475 22.66 -16.20 22.57
CA TYR A 475 23.63 -17.24 22.86
C TYR A 475 24.22 -17.81 21.58
N TRP A 476 25.55 -17.82 21.49
CA TRP A 476 26.24 -18.59 20.46
C TRP A 476 26.46 -20.02 20.93
N LEU A 477 25.82 -20.98 20.29
CA LEU A 477 25.97 -22.40 20.61
C LEU A 477 27.05 -23.02 19.73
N SER A 478 28.24 -23.25 20.29
CA SER A 478 29.39 -23.81 19.55
C SER A 478 29.14 -25.19 18.93
N LYS A 479 28.20 -25.98 19.47
CA LYS A 479 27.85 -27.31 18.91
C LYS A 479 27.07 -27.22 17.60
N GLU A 480 26.17 -26.24 17.52
CA GLU A 480 25.31 -26.00 16.36
C GLU A 480 25.92 -24.95 15.40
N ASP A 481 27.05 -24.33 15.82
CA ASP A 481 27.74 -23.21 15.18
C ASP A 481 26.80 -22.06 14.81
N ASN A 482 25.81 -21.81 15.66
CA ASN A 482 24.68 -20.94 15.35
C ASN A 482 24.31 -20.03 16.53
N LEU A 483 23.74 -18.87 16.21
CA LEU A 483 23.19 -17.89 17.14
C LEU A 483 21.74 -18.22 17.46
N PHE A 484 21.45 -18.32 18.75
CA PHE A 484 20.11 -18.56 19.28
C PHE A 484 19.66 -17.41 20.16
N LEU A 485 18.36 -17.13 20.09
CA LEU A 485 17.67 -16.22 20.98
C LEU A 485 16.88 -17.03 21.98
N GLN A 486 16.95 -16.65 23.24
CA GLN A 486 16.18 -17.24 24.30
C GLN A 486 15.44 -16.17 25.10
N GLN A 487 14.15 -16.37 25.27
CA GLN A 487 13.30 -15.53 26.12
C GLN A 487 12.35 -16.42 26.89
N CYS A 488 12.41 -16.37 28.22
CA CYS A 488 11.81 -17.36 29.12
C CYS A 488 12.12 -18.80 28.64
N ASN A 489 11.08 -19.53 28.23
CA ASN A 489 11.18 -20.92 27.77
C ASN A 489 11.28 -21.05 26.25
N GLY A 490 11.11 -19.96 25.50
CA GLY A 490 11.22 -19.95 24.04
C GLY A 490 12.68 -19.96 23.61
N LYS A 491 13.04 -20.88 22.70
CA LYS A 491 14.33 -20.94 21.99
C LYS A 491 14.05 -20.72 20.51
N PHE A 492 14.70 -19.72 19.92
CA PHE A 492 14.53 -19.34 18.51
C PHE A 492 15.88 -19.26 17.81
N GLU A 493 15.91 -19.67 16.54
CA GLU A 493 17.09 -19.50 15.68
C GLU A 493 17.15 -18.08 15.11
N TYR A 494 18.35 -17.52 15.02
CA TYR A 494 18.56 -16.27 14.30
C TYR A 494 18.47 -16.51 12.78
N GLY A 495 17.72 -15.68 12.06
CA GLY A 495 17.41 -15.91 10.64
C GLY A 495 18.49 -15.49 9.64
N TYR A 496 19.47 -14.68 10.06
CA TYR A 496 20.56 -14.14 9.21
C TYR A 496 20.11 -13.40 7.93
N GLU A 497 18.88 -12.90 7.89
CA GLU A 497 18.39 -12.17 6.74
C GLU A 497 18.93 -10.74 6.71
N TYR A 498 19.57 -10.33 5.62
CA TYR A 498 20.15 -8.99 5.55
C TYR A 498 19.07 -7.90 5.46
N MET A 499 19.15 -6.94 6.38
CA MET A 499 18.21 -5.80 6.45
C MET A 499 18.93 -4.46 6.44
N GLY A 500 20.23 -4.42 6.09
CA GLY A 500 21.00 -3.17 6.12
C GLY A 500 20.99 -2.45 7.46
N LEU A 501 21.18 -1.13 7.41
CA LEU A 501 21.20 -0.24 8.57
C LEU A 501 19.80 0.33 8.86
N ASN A 502 18.82 -0.57 8.95
CA ASN A 502 17.46 -0.16 9.24
C ASN A 502 17.35 0.18 10.73
N GLY A 503 17.13 1.45 11.06
CA GLY A 503 17.11 1.97 12.43
C GLY A 503 16.32 1.11 13.44
N ARG A 504 16.76 1.15 14.71
CA ARG A 504 16.15 0.41 15.83
C ARG A 504 15.09 1.24 16.54
N LEU A 505 14.02 0.57 16.97
CA LEU A 505 13.04 1.17 17.88
C LEU A 505 13.68 1.31 19.27
N VAL A 506 13.35 2.40 19.95
CA VAL A 506 13.72 2.56 21.36
C VAL A 506 12.95 1.53 22.20
N ILE A 507 13.68 0.67 22.89
CA ILE A 507 13.10 -0.37 23.74
C ILE A 507 12.65 0.27 25.06
N THR A 508 11.35 0.26 25.29
CA THR A 508 10.71 0.71 26.53
C THR A 508 10.16 -0.48 27.30
N PRO A 509 9.81 -0.33 28.60
CA PRO A 509 9.15 -1.41 29.34
C PRO A 509 7.85 -1.92 28.69
N LEU A 510 7.15 -1.08 27.91
CA LEU A 510 6.00 -1.50 27.12
C LEU A 510 6.42 -2.39 25.94
N THR A 511 7.49 -2.01 25.24
CA THR A 511 8.08 -2.78 24.14
C THR A 511 8.56 -4.15 24.63
N ASP A 512 9.21 -4.22 25.80
CA ASP A 512 9.65 -5.49 26.40
C ASP A 512 8.48 -6.44 26.68
N ARG A 513 7.36 -5.89 27.18
CA ARG A 513 6.14 -6.68 27.40
C ARG A 513 5.54 -7.19 26.10
N ILE A 514 5.59 -6.39 25.03
CA ILE A 514 5.16 -6.83 23.70
C ILE A 514 6.08 -7.95 23.22
N TYR A 515 7.41 -7.80 23.35
CA TYR A 515 8.38 -8.82 22.93
C TYR A 515 8.15 -10.13 23.66
N LEU A 516 8.03 -10.07 24.99
CA LEU A 516 7.75 -11.22 25.83
C LEU A 516 6.46 -11.93 25.43
N THR A 517 5.39 -11.18 25.16
CA THR A 517 4.11 -11.80 24.79
C THR A 517 4.14 -12.40 23.39
N VAL A 518 4.84 -11.75 22.45
CA VAL A 518 5.02 -12.25 21.09
C VAL A 518 5.86 -13.52 21.08
N THR A 519 7.03 -13.52 21.71
CA THR A 519 7.88 -14.72 21.77
C THR A 519 7.20 -15.85 22.54
N GLN A 520 6.46 -15.56 23.61
CA GLN A 520 5.68 -16.57 24.29
C GLN A 520 4.55 -17.13 23.40
N ALA A 521 3.85 -16.31 22.63
CA ALA A 521 2.84 -16.76 21.68
C ALA A 521 3.44 -17.67 20.59
N LEU A 522 4.59 -17.28 20.03
CA LEU A 522 5.31 -18.07 19.03
C LEU A 522 5.78 -19.42 19.58
N SER A 523 6.21 -19.48 20.85
CA SER A 523 6.55 -20.75 21.51
C SER A 523 5.37 -21.72 21.63
N MET A 524 4.15 -21.20 21.58
CA MET A 524 2.88 -21.94 21.59
C MET A 524 2.29 -22.12 20.19
N PHE A 525 3.00 -21.74 19.13
CA PHE A 525 2.53 -21.74 17.73
C PHE A 525 1.26 -20.90 17.49
N LEU A 526 1.04 -19.89 18.32
CA LEU A 526 -0.08 -18.95 18.19
C LEU A 526 0.38 -17.65 17.54
N GLY A 527 -0.54 -16.95 16.88
CA GLY A 527 -0.32 -15.57 16.47
C GLY A 527 -0.41 -14.60 17.65
N CYS A 528 -0.05 -13.34 17.43
CA CYS A 528 -0.25 -12.28 18.42
C CYS A 528 -1.08 -11.13 17.84
N ALA A 529 -1.95 -10.55 18.68
CA ALA A 529 -2.88 -9.50 18.32
C ALA A 529 -2.69 -8.24 19.17
N PRO A 530 -1.70 -7.36 18.87
CA PRO A 530 -1.58 -6.08 19.53
C PRO A 530 -2.76 -5.14 19.24
N ALA A 531 -3.40 -4.68 20.31
CA ALA A 531 -4.56 -3.81 20.30
C ALA A 531 -4.27 -2.52 21.08
N GLY A 532 -4.54 -1.36 20.49
CA GLY A 532 -4.36 -0.08 21.17
C GLY A 532 -4.61 1.12 20.28
N PRO A 533 -4.54 2.36 20.80
CA PRO A 533 -4.72 3.57 20.00
C PRO A 533 -3.73 3.69 18.82
N ALA A 534 -4.10 4.45 17.79
CA ALA A 534 -3.20 4.69 16.65
C ALA A 534 -1.92 5.42 17.10
N GLY A 535 -0.78 5.07 16.50
CA GLY A 535 0.51 5.72 16.78
C GLY A 535 1.21 5.30 18.08
N THR A 536 0.77 4.21 18.73
CA THR A 536 1.42 3.64 19.93
C THR A 536 2.57 2.67 19.62
N GLY A 537 2.97 2.50 18.35
CA GLY A 537 4.12 1.68 17.98
C GLY A 537 3.84 0.17 17.87
N LYS A 538 2.60 -0.23 17.59
CA LYS A 538 2.18 -1.66 17.54
C LYS A 538 2.90 -2.44 16.43
N THR A 539 2.75 -1.96 15.20
CA THR A 539 3.36 -2.55 14.00
C THR A 539 4.88 -2.44 14.08
N GLU A 540 5.38 -1.30 14.57
CA GLU A 540 6.80 -1.03 14.73
C GLU A 540 7.48 -1.93 15.76
N SER A 541 6.79 -2.32 16.83
CA SER A 541 7.31 -3.26 17.84
C SER A 541 7.46 -4.67 17.26
N ILE A 542 6.47 -5.17 16.50
CA ILE A 542 6.59 -6.47 15.81
C ILE A 542 7.73 -6.44 14.81
N LYS A 543 7.84 -5.38 14.01
CA LYS A 543 8.91 -5.22 13.02
C LYS A 543 10.29 -5.15 13.68
N ASP A 544 10.44 -4.43 14.80
CA ASP A 544 11.72 -4.32 15.50
C ASP A 544 12.14 -5.63 16.19
N LEU A 545 11.18 -6.45 16.65
CA LEU A 545 11.47 -7.80 17.13
C LEU A 545 11.92 -8.71 15.99
N ALA A 546 11.24 -8.69 14.84
CA ALA A 546 11.64 -9.46 13.67
C ALA A 546 13.07 -9.11 13.21
N LYS A 547 13.41 -7.81 13.22
CA LYS A 547 14.78 -7.33 13.00
C LYS A 547 15.77 -7.87 14.04
N ALA A 548 15.40 -7.92 15.32
CA ALA A 548 16.24 -8.51 16.37
C ALA A 548 16.46 -10.01 16.16
N MET A 549 15.49 -10.71 15.56
CA MET A 549 15.59 -12.13 15.23
C MET A 549 16.24 -12.39 13.86
N GLY A 550 16.50 -11.35 13.06
CA GLY A 550 17.06 -11.48 11.73
C GLY A 550 16.10 -12.16 10.73
N LEU A 551 14.79 -11.91 10.86
CA LEU A 551 13.71 -12.44 10.01
C LEU A 551 12.98 -11.33 9.24
N LEU A 552 12.67 -11.55 7.95
CA LEU A 552 11.80 -10.65 7.17
C LEU A 552 10.45 -10.46 7.83
N CYS A 553 10.00 -9.21 7.95
CA CYS A 553 8.64 -8.88 8.38
C CYS A 553 7.92 -8.10 7.26
N VAL A 554 6.95 -8.76 6.63
CA VAL A 554 6.08 -8.16 5.62
C VAL A 554 4.89 -7.54 6.31
N VAL A 555 4.72 -6.23 6.12
CA VAL A 555 3.60 -5.46 6.69
C VAL A 555 2.59 -5.20 5.58
N THR A 556 1.37 -5.72 5.73
CA THR A 556 0.27 -5.54 4.78
C THR A 556 -0.83 -4.72 5.42
N ASN A 557 -1.15 -3.57 4.85
CA ASN A 557 -2.26 -2.75 5.32
C ASN A 557 -3.60 -3.32 4.83
N CYS A 558 -4.51 -3.65 5.74
CA CYS A 558 -5.81 -4.23 5.42
C CYS A 558 -6.85 -3.14 5.12
N GLY A 559 -7.33 -3.13 3.88
CA GLY A 559 -8.47 -2.29 3.45
C GLY A 559 -9.81 -3.05 3.50
N GLU A 560 -10.91 -2.32 3.33
CA GLU A 560 -12.27 -2.88 3.30
C GLU A 560 -12.50 -3.80 2.09
N GLY A 561 -11.82 -3.57 0.97
CA GLY A 561 -11.89 -4.39 -0.25
C GLY A 561 -10.86 -5.54 -0.33
N MET A 562 -10.34 -6.03 0.81
CA MET A 562 -9.38 -7.14 0.83
C MET A 562 -10.08 -8.50 0.78
N ASP A 563 -9.77 -9.29 -0.26
CA ASP A 563 -10.33 -10.63 -0.44
C ASP A 563 -9.54 -11.74 0.28
N TYR A 564 -10.25 -12.83 0.61
CA TYR A 564 -9.65 -14.02 1.23
C TYR A 564 -8.56 -14.67 0.36
N GLN A 565 -8.66 -14.56 -0.97
CA GLN A 565 -7.66 -15.12 -1.90
C GLN A 565 -6.35 -14.34 -1.84
N SER A 566 -6.42 -13.01 -1.73
CA SER A 566 -5.23 -12.16 -1.59
C SER A 566 -4.52 -12.40 -0.27
N ILE A 567 -5.28 -12.60 0.81
CA ILE A 567 -4.72 -12.98 2.12
C ILE A 567 -4.13 -14.39 2.07
N GLY A 568 -4.82 -15.34 1.42
CA GLY A 568 -4.34 -16.71 1.21
C GLY A 568 -3.00 -16.76 0.45
N LYS A 569 -2.88 -16.02 -0.66
CA LYS A 569 -1.62 -15.86 -1.42
C LYS A 569 -0.49 -15.32 -0.54
N ASN A 570 -0.75 -14.29 0.27
CA ASN A 570 0.24 -13.73 1.20
C ASN A 570 0.65 -14.74 2.28
N LEU A 571 -0.31 -15.44 2.90
CA LEU A 571 -0.04 -16.48 3.89
C LEU A 571 0.78 -17.63 3.32
N ASN A 572 0.50 -18.03 2.08
CA ASN A 572 1.27 -19.04 1.36
C ASN A 572 2.74 -18.60 1.18
N GLY A 573 2.95 -17.36 0.73
CA GLY A 573 4.30 -16.76 0.64
C GLY A 573 5.03 -16.74 1.98
N LEU A 574 4.34 -16.37 3.08
CA LEU A 574 4.90 -16.34 4.43
C LEU A 574 5.31 -17.72 4.93
N CYS A 575 4.49 -18.76 4.72
CA CYS A 575 4.77 -20.13 5.14
C CYS A 575 6.02 -20.71 4.47
N GLN A 576 6.16 -20.49 3.16
CA GLN A 576 7.29 -21.01 2.39
C GLN A 576 8.59 -20.22 2.61
N THR A 577 8.49 -18.90 2.83
CA THR A 577 9.65 -18.05 3.15
C THR A 577 10.08 -18.15 4.61
N GLY A 578 9.18 -18.56 5.51
CA GLY A 578 9.42 -18.53 6.95
C GLY A 578 9.48 -17.10 7.52
N ALA A 579 8.89 -16.14 6.81
CA ALA A 579 8.85 -14.74 7.18
C ALA A 579 7.69 -14.44 8.15
N TRP A 580 7.72 -13.26 8.75
CA TRP A 580 6.65 -12.76 9.61
C TRP A 580 5.69 -11.90 8.80
N GLY A 581 4.39 -12.14 8.97
CA GLY A 581 3.33 -11.32 8.39
C GLY A 581 2.66 -10.46 9.45
N CYS A 582 2.68 -9.14 9.29
CA CYS A 582 1.94 -8.21 10.13
C CYS A 582 0.81 -7.58 9.31
N PHE A 583 -0.42 -8.00 9.60
CA PHE A 583 -1.62 -7.47 8.97
C PHE A 583 -2.12 -6.26 9.77
N ASP A 584 -1.86 -5.06 9.23
CA ASP A 584 -2.18 -3.79 9.87
C ASP A 584 -3.66 -3.43 9.66
N GLU A 585 -4.30 -2.88 10.69
CA GLU A 585 -5.73 -2.54 10.68
C GLU A 585 -6.65 -3.71 10.27
N PHE A 586 -6.34 -4.92 10.75
CA PHE A 586 -7.03 -6.16 10.39
C PHE A 586 -8.56 -6.13 10.62
N ASN A 587 -9.01 -5.26 11.52
CA ASN A 587 -10.42 -5.05 11.83
C ASN A 587 -11.18 -4.12 10.85
N ARG A 588 -10.56 -3.79 9.70
CA ARG A 588 -11.25 -3.19 8.54
C ARG A 588 -11.79 -4.21 7.56
N ILE A 589 -11.36 -5.47 7.66
CA ILE A 589 -11.83 -6.55 6.79
C ILE A 589 -13.25 -6.93 7.19
N GLU A 590 -14.10 -7.24 6.21
CA GLU A 590 -15.44 -7.73 6.44
C GLU A 590 -15.45 -9.05 7.24
N ALA A 591 -16.41 -9.20 8.16
CA ALA A 591 -16.49 -10.38 9.03
C ALA A 591 -16.66 -11.70 8.27
N SER A 592 -17.31 -11.69 7.09
CA SER A 592 -17.49 -12.84 6.21
C SER A 592 -16.14 -13.38 5.71
N VAL A 593 -15.27 -12.49 5.23
CA VAL A 593 -13.91 -12.79 4.77
C VAL A 593 -13.03 -13.26 5.94
N LEU A 594 -13.11 -12.59 7.10
CA LEU A 594 -12.36 -12.98 8.30
C LEU A 594 -12.64 -14.41 8.76
N SER A 595 -13.87 -14.89 8.59
CA SER A 595 -14.23 -16.27 8.92
C SER A 595 -13.47 -17.28 8.06
N VAL A 596 -13.30 -17.01 6.76
CA VAL A 596 -12.51 -17.87 5.85
C VAL A 596 -11.02 -17.78 6.18
N VAL A 597 -10.51 -16.58 6.45
CA VAL A 597 -9.10 -16.40 6.86
C VAL A 597 -8.79 -17.16 8.17
N SER A 598 -9.76 -17.25 9.09
CA SER A 598 -9.59 -18.01 10.33
C SER A 598 -9.29 -19.49 10.08
N THR A 599 -9.89 -20.11 9.06
CA THR A 599 -9.64 -21.52 8.74
C THR A 599 -8.28 -21.71 8.07
N GLN A 600 -7.85 -20.77 7.22
CA GLN A 600 -6.51 -20.74 6.63
C GLN A 600 -5.43 -20.65 7.73
N VAL A 601 -5.54 -19.68 8.64
CA VAL A 601 -4.56 -19.51 9.73
C VAL A 601 -4.54 -20.71 10.66
N LYS A 602 -5.71 -21.28 10.99
CA LYS A 602 -5.80 -22.48 11.83
C LYS A 602 -5.11 -23.70 11.20
N SER A 603 -5.23 -23.88 9.89
CA SER A 603 -4.53 -24.94 9.15
C SER A 603 -3.00 -24.81 9.30
N ILE A 604 -2.47 -23.59 9.19
CA ILE A 604 -1.04 -23.31 9.38
C ILE A 604 -0.61 -23.62 10.83
N GLN A 605 -1.37 -23.18 11.83
CA GLN A 605 -1.07 -23.45 13.24
C GLN A 605 -1.09 -24.94 13.59
N GLN A 606 -2.02 -25.70 13.00
CA GLN A 606 -2.06 -27.15 13.15
C GLN A 606 -0.82 -27.81 12.53
N ALA A 607 -0.41 -27.39 11.33
CA ALA A 607 0.79 -27.90 10.69
C ALA A 607 2.07 -27.59 11.50
N LEU A 608 2.15 -26.40 12.11
CA LEU A 608 3.24 -26.00 12.99
C LEU A 608 3.28 -26.82 14.28
N SER A 609 2.14 -27.04 14.93
CA SER A 609 2.07 -27.83 16.17
C SER A 609 2.44 -29.29 15.96
N LEU A 610 2.11 -29.85 14.79
CA LEU A 610 2.52 -31.18 14.34
C LEU A 610 3.97 -31.21 13.80
N ARG A 611 4.64 -30.06 13.66
CA ARG A 611 6.00 -29.90 13.13
C ARG A 611 6.18 -30.53 11.73
N LEU A 612 5.17 -30.37 10.88
CA LEU A 612 5.22 -30.83 9.49
C LEU A 612 6.17 -29.95 8.66
N LYS A 613 6.90 -30.57 7.72
CA LYS A 613 7.73 -29.83 6.75
C LYS A 613 6.96 -29.44 5.50
N GLU A 614 5.91 -30.18 5.19
CA GLU A 614 5.01 -29.94 4.06
C GLU A 614 3.58 -30.20 4.53
N PHE A 615 2.63 -29.39 4.05
CA PHE A 615 1.22 -29.55 4.37
C PHE A 615 0.34 -29.04 3.23
N PHE A 616 -0.94 -29.40 3.28
CA PHE A 616 -1.91 -29.03 2.27
C PHE A 616 -2.59 -27.71 2.64
N PHE A 617 -2.43 -26.69 1.78
CA PHE A 617 -2.96 -25.34 1.97
C PHE A 617 -3.63 -24.86 0.66
N GLU A 618 -4.89 -24.43 0.74
CA GLU A 618 -5.66 -23.92 -0.43
C GLU A 618 -5.61 -24.84 -1.67
N ASN A 619 -5.74 -26.15 -1.46
CA ASN A 619 -5.66 -27.18 -2.49
C ASN A 619 -4.28 -27.46 -3.09
N ASN A 620 -3.21 -26.89 -2.52
CA ASN A 620 -1.83 -27.10 -2.94
C ASN A 620 -0.98 -27.67 -1.80
N GLN A 621 -0.04 -28.55 -2.12
CA GLN A 621 0.98 -29.00 -1.17
C GLN A 621 2.11 -27.97 -1.12
N ILE A 622 2.37 -27.40 0.06
CA ILE A 622 3.36 -26.33 0.25
C ILE A 622 4.38 -26.70 1.32
N GLN A 623 5.60 -26.17 1.17
CA GLN A 623 6.63 -26.26 2.20
C GLN A 623 6.34 -25.30 3.35
N LEU A 624 6.65 -25.74 4.57
CA LEU A 624 6.44 -24.98 5.80
C LEU A 624 7.77 -24.80 6.52
N LEU A 625 8.19 -23.54 6.68
CA LEU A 625 9.27 -23.16 7.56
C LEU A 625 8.72 -22.77 8.94
N SER A 626 9.26 -23.37 10.00
CA SER A 626 8.78 -23.19 11.39
C SER A 626 9.00 -21.78 11.95
N THR A 627 9.77 -20.94 11.27
CA THR A 627 10.03 -19.54 11.66
C THR A 627 8.88 -18.59 11.33
N VAL A 628 7.87 -19.05 10.58
CA VAL A 628 6.71 -18.24 10.20
C VAL A 628 5.97 -17.71 11.43
N GLY A 629 5.59 -16.44 11.38
CA GLY A 629 4.83 -15.76 12.43
C GLY A 629 3.70 -14.92 11.82
N ILE A 630 2.49 -15.05 12.36
CA ILE A 630 1.32 -14.30 11.87
C ILE A 630 0.85 -13.36 12.98
N PHE A 631 0.79 -12.07 12.64
CA PHE A 631 0.45 -11.00 13.57
C PHE A 631 -0.65 -10.12 12.98
N VAL A 632 -1.55 -9.67 13.84
CA VAL A 632 -2.64 -8.75 13.47
C VAL A 632 -2.60 -7.55 14.40
N THR A 633 -2.70 -6.33 13.87
CA THR A 633 -2.85 -5.15 14.73
C THR A 633 -4.26 -4.62 14.63
N MET A 634 -4.76 -4.11 15.75
CA MET A 634 -6.08 -3.50 15.80
C MET A 634 -6.05 -2.18 16.54
N ASN A 635 -6.92 -1.29 16.08
CA ASN A 635 -7.13 0.02 16.66
C ASN A 635 -8.59 0.11 17.14
N PRO A 636 -8.90 -0.33 18.38
CA PRO A 636 -10.26 -0.32 18.90
C PRO A 636 -10.82 1.09 19.06
N GLY A 637 -12.14 1.26 18.93
CA GLY A 637 -12.85 2.51 19.27
C GLY A 637 -12.89 3.60 18.20
N TYR A 638 -12.46 3.34 16.97
CA TYR A 638 -12.65 4.26 15.84
C TYR A 638 -13.84 3.83 14.98
N ALA A 639 -14.53 4.80 14.40
CA ALA A 639 -15.63 4.57 13.47
C ALA A 639 -15.18 3.76 12.24
N GLY A 640 -16.05 2.87 11.76
CA GLY A 640 -15.79 2.01 10.58
C GLY A 640 -14.93 0.78 10.86
N ARG A 641 -14.76 0.37 12.13
CA ARG A 641 -14.01 -0.83 12.49
C ARG A 641 -14.91 -1.87 13.15
N THR A 642 -14.82 -3.10 12.69
CA THR A 642 -15.59 -4.23 13.23
C THR A 642 -14.87 -4.85 14.43
N GLU A 643 -15.63 -5.50 15.31
CA GLU A 643 -14.99 -6.39 16.28
C GLU A 643 -14.61 -7.71 15.61
N LEU A 644 -13.48 -8.28 16.03
CA LEU A 644 -13.06 -9.58 15.50
C LEU A 644 -14.02 -10.68 15.95
N PRO A 645 -14.41 -11.60 15.04
CA PRO A 645 -15.16 -12.80 15.40
C PRO A 645 -14.44 -13.63 16.47
N GLU A 646 -15.18 -14.33 17.31
CA GLU A 646 -14.59 -15.18 18.37
C GLU A 646 -13.68 -16.28 17.80
N SER A 647 -14.04 -16.85 16.66
CA SER A 647 -13.21 -17.85 15.96
C SER A 647 -11.80 -17.32 15.67
N VAL A 648 -11.69 -16.08 15.23
CA VAL A 648 -10.42 -15.39 14.95
C VAL A 648 -9.69 -15.06 16.26
N LYS A 649 -10.41 -14.54 17.26
CA LYS A 649 -9.82 -14.19 18.57
C LYS A 649 -9.08 -15.37 19.21
N THR A 650 -9.55 -16.61 19.03
CA THR A 650 -8.88 -17.80 19.59
C THR A 650 -7.52 -18.12 18.96
N LEU A 651 -7.26 -17.67 17.72
CA LEU A 651 -6.01 -17.93 16.99
C LEU A 651 -4.87 -17.02 17.42
N PHE A 652 -5.18 -15.91 18.09
CA PHE A 652 -4.23 -14.88 18.44
C PHE A 652 -4.22 -14.60 19.94
N ARG A 653 -3.03 -14.44 20.51
CA ARG A 653 -2.87 -13.95 21.88
C ARG A 653 -3.04 -12.42 21.89
N PRO A 654 -4.00 -11.86 22.64
CA PRO A 654 -4.20 -10.41 22.69
C PRO A 654 -3.09 -9.72 23.49
N VAL A 655 -2.66 -8.54 23.02
CA VAL A 655 -1.72 -7.66 23.73
C VAL A 655 -2.28 -6.25 23.77
N VAL A 656 -2.49 -5.71 24.96
CA VAL A 656 -2.96 -4.31 25.10
C VAL A 656 -1.76 -3.37 25.09
N VAL A 657 -1.70 -2.52 24.07
CA VAL A 657 -0.65 -1.52 23.87
C VAL A 657 -1.17 -0.15 24.26
N VAL A 658 -0.63 0.38 25.36
CA VAL A 658 -0.96 1.71 25.89
C VAL A 658 -0.01 2.75 25.29
N VAL A 659 -0.16 4.03 25.65
CA VAL A 659 0.76 5.09 25.27
C VAL A 659 2.19 4.75 25.75
N PRO A 660 3.20 4.79 24.87
CA PRO A 660 4.58 4.47 25.24
C PRO A 660 5.18 5.56 26.13
N ASP A 661 6.20 5.17 26.90
CA ASP A 661 6.91 6.11 27.77
C ASP A 661 7.81 7.05 26.94
N MET A 662 7.42 8.32 26.87
CA MET A 662 8.12 9.34 26.09
C MET A 662 9.46 9.73 26.72
N GLN A 663 9.69 9.48 28.00
CA GLN A 663 10.93 9.87 28.68
C GLN A 663 12.12 9.08 28.14
N TYR A 664 12.01 7.75 28.05
CA TYR A 664 13.06 6.89 27.50
C TYR A 664 13.37 7.23 26.03
N ILE A 665 12.32 7.49 25.24
CA ILE A 665 12.46 7.87 23.82
C ILE A 665 13.18 9.21 23.69
N GLY A 666 12.83 10.19 24.53
CA GLY A 666 13.49 11.49 24.58
C GLY A 666 14.96 11.38 24.97
N GLU A 667 15.26 10.59 26.00
CA GLU A 667 16.63 10.39 26.49
C GLU A 667 17.54 9.82 25.40
N ILE A 668 17.15 8.71 24.76
CA ILE A 668 17.98 8.07 23.72
C ILE A 668 18.14 8.97 22.50
N LYS A 669 17.08 9.66 22.07
CA LYS A 669 17.17 10.56 20.92
C LYS A 669 18.00 11.81 21.21
N LEU A 670 17.98 12.32 22.44
CA LEU A 670 18.88 13.41 22.85
C LEU A 670 20.33 12.93 22.90
N PHE A 671 20.61 11.73 23.44
CA PHE A 671 21.97 11.16 23.39
C PHE A 671 22.46 10.98 21.95
N ALA A 672 21.62 10.45 21.06
CA ALA A 672 21.95 10.30 19.64
C ALA A 672 22.26 11.66 18.98
N ASN A 673 21.60 12.73 19.40
CA ASN A 673 21.87 14.09 18.93
C ASN A 673 23.07 14.77 19.62
N GLY A 674 23.84 14.03 20.45
CA GLY A 674 25.06 14.52 21.07
C GLY A 674 24.88 15.23 22.41
N PHE A 675 23.73 15.10 23.08
CA PHE A 675 23.49 15.70 24.40
C PHE A 675 24.06 14.82 25.51
N ILE A 676 24.83 15.40 26.44
CA ILE A 676 25.33 14.66 27.62
C ILE A 676 24.28 14.63 28.72
N HIS A 677 23.57 15.73 28.98
CA HIS A 677 22.58 15.81 30.06
C HIS A 677 21.17 15.32 29.63
N ALA A 678 21.12 14.39 28.67
CA ALA A 678 19.90 13.94 28.00
C ALA A 678 18.80 13.47 28.97
N LYS A 679 19.16 12.76 30.04
CA LYS A 679 18.21 12.22 31.04
C LYS A 679 17.39 13.30 31.76
N ILE A 680 18.06 14.38 32.19
CA ILE A 680 17.40 15.50 32.89
C ILE A 680 16.53 16.29 31.90
N LEU A 681 17.07 16.55 30.71
CA LEU A 681 16.41 17.28 29.64
C LEU A 681 15.14 16.58 29.14
N ALA A 682 15.20 15.26 28.92
CA ALA A 682 14.05 14.45 28.55
C ALA A 682 12.95 14.52 29.60
N LYS A 683 13.30 14.44 30.89
CA LYS A 683 12.34 14.57 31.99
C LYS A 683 11.66 15.94 32.02
N LYS A 684 12.43 17.03 31.83
CA LYS A 684 11.88 18.40 31.72
C LYS A 684 10.89 18.50 30.54
N MET A 685 11.27 17.96 29.38
CA MET A 685 10.44 17.97 28.17
C MET A 685 9.12 17.22 28.34
N VAL A 686 9.14 16.00 28.89
CA VAL A 686 7.92 15.22 29.15
C VAL A 686 7.03 15.92 30.17
N THR A 687 7.64 16.50 31.21
CA THR A 687 6.91 17.27 32.24
C THR A 687 6.20 18.48 31.64
N LEU A 688 6.86 19.22 30.74
CA LEU A 688 6.25 20.32 29.97
C LEU A 688 5.03 19.84 29.19
N TYR A 689 5.16 18.75 28.41
CA TYR A 689 4.07 18.23 27.58
C TYR A 689 2.88 17.77 28.42
N ARG A 690 3.15 17.13 29.57
CA ARG A 690 2.10 16.75 30.52
C ARG A 690 1.34 17.98 31.03
N TYR A 691 2.05 18.98 31.55
CA TYR A 691 1.40 20.21 32.04
C TYR A 691 0.69 20.98 30.95
N ALA A 692 1.29 21.08 29.76
CA ALA A 692 0.66 21.74 28.62
C ALA A 692 -0.64 21.03 28.20
N SER A 693 -0.69 19.69 28.25
CA SER A 693 -1.91 18.93 27.97
C SER A 693 -3.03 19.10 29.00
N GLU A 694 -2.67 19.39 30.25
CA GLU A 694 -3.61 19.57 31.37
C GLU A 694 -4.09 21.03 31.50
N LEU A 695 -3.23 22.00 31.22
CA LEU A 695 -3.47 23.43 31.46
C LEU A 695 -3.94 24.21 30.22
N LEU A 696 -3.51 23.84 29.02
CA LEU A 696 -3.91 24.55 27.80
C LEU A 696 -5.34 24.16 27.38
N SER A 697 -5.96 24.99 26.55
CA SER A 697 -7.29 24.71 26.05
C SER A 697 -7.36 23.41 25.22
N LYS A 698 -8.48 22.67 25.32
CA LYS A 698 -8.67 21.41 24.59
C LYS A 698 -9.06 21.69 23.14
N GLN A 699 -8.07 21.78 22.25
CA GLN A 699 -8.27 21.95 20.81
C GLN A 699 -8.09 20.63 20.04
N TYR A 700 -8.87 20.43 18.97
CA TYR A 700 -8.77 19.23 18.13
C TYR A 700 -7.43 19.05 17.42
N HIS A 701 -6.71 20.15 17.16
CA HIS A 701 -5.42 20.14 16.46
C HIS A 701 -4.22 20.09 17.42
N TYR A 702 -4.44 20.11 18.75
CA TYR A 702 -3.35 19.93 19.70
C TYR A 702 -3.01 18.45 19.78
N ASP A 703 -1.79 18.13 19.36
CA ASP A 703 -1.23 16.78 19.41
C ASP A 703 -0.07 16.75 20.40
N TRP A 704 -0.28 16.08 21.53
CA TRP A 704 0.72 15.79 22.55
C TRP A 704 1.28 14.37 22.44
N GLY A 705 0.91 13.64 21.38
CA GLY A 705 1.33 12.27 21.15
C GLY A 705 2.78 12.14 20.67
N LEU A 706 3.24 10.90 20.55
CA LEU A 706 4.64 10.58 20.26
C LEU A 706 5.16 11.20 18.94
N ARG A 707 4.30 11.37 17.93
CA ARG A 707 4.68 11.97 16.63
C ARG A 707 5.03 13.45 16.76
N SER A 708 4.30 14.20 17.61
CA SER A 708 4.65 15.58 17.95
C SER A 708 5.99 15.66 18.66
N PHE A 709 6.18 14.79 19.64
CA PHE A 709 7.37 14.72 20.49
C PHE A 709 8.64 14.40 19.67
N LYS A 710 8.58 13.39 18.79
CA LYS A 710 9.70 13.03 17.89
C LYS A 710 10.08 14.18 16.94
N ALA A 711 9.11 14.93 16.43
CA ALA A 711 9.42 16.05 15.53
C ALA A 711 10.23 17.14 16.23
N VAL A 712 9.91 17.44 17.49
CA VAL A 712 10.71 18.38 18.30
C VAL A 712 12.13 17.85 18.50
N LEU A 713 12.30 16.56 18.85
CA LEU A 713 13.62 15.97 19.04
C LEU A 713 14.49 16.01 17.77
N SER A 714 13.90 15.77 16.60
CA SER A 714 14.59 15.90 15.32
C SER A 714 15.05 17.33 15.07
N MET A 715 14.20 18.32 15.36
CA MET A 715 14.54 19.74 15.26
C MET A 715 15.64 20.13 16.25
N THR A 716 15.56 19.66 17.51
CA THR A 716 16.60 19.87 18.52
C THR A 716 17.96 19.35 18.04
N GLY A 717 17.98 18.18 17.41
CA GLY A 717 19.20 17.60 16.83
C GLY A 717 19.75 18.41 15.67
N TYR A 718 18.89 18.88 14.77
CA TYR A 718 19.28 19.79 13.69
C TYR A 718 19.87 21.09 14.25
N LEU A 719 19.15 21.73 15.17
CA LEU A 719 19.59 22.95 15.83
C LEU A 719 20.92 22.74 16.54
N LYS A 720 21.14 21.62 17.24
CA LYS A 720 22.42 21.37 17.93
C LYS A 720 23.60 21.22 16.97
N ARG A 721 23.37 20.70 15.77
CA ARG A 721 24.41 20.58 14.72
C ARG A 721 24.70 21.90 14.02
N THR A 722 23.69 22.75 13.87
CA THR A 722 23.79 24.03 13.15
C THR A 722 24.13 25.23 14.05
N SER A 723 23.71 25.21 15.32
CA SER A 723 24.06 26.21 16.33
C SER A 723 25.55 26.17 16.62
N MET A 724 26.14 27.32 16.95
CA MET A 724 27.53 27.39 17.42
C MET A 724 27.73 26.41 18.58
N LYS A 725 28.81 25.62 18.54
CA LYS A 725 29.07 24.50 19.47
C LYS A 725 29.06 24.87 20.96
N GLU A 726 29.02 26.17 21.27
CA GLU A 726 29.15 26.75 22.61
C GLU A 726 27.80 27.01 23.31
N ASP A 727 26.67 26.95 22.61
CA ASP A 727 25.36 27.16 23.25
C ASP A 727 25.06 26.03 24.27
N PRO A 728 24.67 26.38 25.52
CA PRO A 728 24.19 25.43 26.51
C PRO A 728 23.10 24.52 25.96
N GLU A 729 23.18 23.22 26.28
CA GLU A 729 22.23 22.20 25.83
C GLU A 729 20.76 22.57 26.16
N GLU A 730 20.55 23.23 27.30
CA GLU A 730 19.23 23.72 27.72
C GLU A 730 18.65 24.80 26.79
N ILE A 731 19.47 25.72 26.27
CA ILE A 731 19.03 26.78 25.34
C ILE A 731 18.56 26.17 24.02
N VAL A 732 19.32 25.19 23.50
CA VAL A 732 18.99 24.53 22.23
C VAL A 732 17.67 23.78 22.34
N LEU A 733 17.45 23.08 23.45
CA LEU A 733 16.18 22.39 23.70
C LEU A 733 15.01 23.37 23.88
N LEU A 734 15.20 24.43 24.67
CA LEU A 734 14.20 25.47 24.89
C LEU A 734 13.75 26.10 23.57
N ARG A 735 14.70 26.42 22.69
CA ARG A 735 14.45 26.96 21.35
C ARG A 735 13.59 26.02 20.52
N ALA A 736 13.98 24.74 20.44
CA ALA A 736 13.22 23.76 19.68
C ALA A 736 11.79 23.58 20.21
N LEU A 737 11.61 23.57 21.53
CA LEU A 737 10.30 23.45 22.17
C LEU A 737 9.40 24.65 21.90
N ARG A 738 9.98 25.86 21.88
CA ARG A 738 9.28 27.10 21.57
C ARG A 738 8.83 27.13 20.11
N ASP A 739 9.79 27.01 19.19
CA ASP A 739 9.58 27.28 17.77
C ASP A 739 8.67 26.22 17.11
N MET A 740 8.70 24.97 17.58
CA MET A 740 7.86 23.88 17.03
C MET A 740 6.43 23.84 17.56
N ASN A 741 6.15 24.47 18.69
CA ASN A 741 4.85 24.39 19.34
C ASN A 741 4.04 25.69 19.21
N ILE A 742 4.68 26.86 19.25
CA ILE A 742 4.00 28.15 19.05
C ILE A 742 3.14 28.21 17.78
N PRO A 743 3.58 27.70 16.59
CA PRO A 743 2.78 27.78 15.38
C PRO A 743 1.43 27.04 15.46
N LYS A 744 1.30 26.11 16.41
CA LYS A 744 0.10 25.27 16.60
C LYS A 744 -0.89 25.87 17.58
N PHE A 745 -0.47 26.76 18.47
CA PHE A 745 -1.31 27.26 19.55
C PHE A 745 -2.18 28.42 19.12
N ILE A 746 -3.33 28.54 19.77
CA ILE A 746 -4.19 29.73 19.72
C ILE A 746 -3.49 30.85 20.49
N TYR A 747 -3.75 32.09 20.08
CA TYR A 747 -3.15 33.31 20.66
C TYR A 747 -3.13 33.32 22.20
N ASP A 748 -4.26 33.01 22.84
CA ASP A 748 -4.37 33.02 24.31
C ASP A 748 -3.49 31.97 24.99
N ASP A 749 -3.38 30.78 24.39
CA ASP A 749 -2.59 29.66 24.91
C ASP A 749 -1.07 29.88 24.76
N VAL A 750 -0.63 30.73 23.81
CA VAL A 750 0.80 31.05 23.62
C VAL A 750 1.39 31.67 24.88
N HIS A 751 0.67 32.60 25.51
CA HIS A 751 1.15 33.26 26.74
C HIS A 751 1.26 32.29 27.92
N LEU A 752 0.28 31.39 28.08
CA LEU A 752 0.32 30.33 29.09
C LEU A 752 1.50 29.38 28.88
N PHE A 753 1.71 28.95 27.63
CA PHE A 753 2.82 28.06 27.29
C PHE A 753 4.20 28.69 27.54
N LEU A 754 4.39 29.96 27.18
CA LEU A 754 5.64 30.68 27.47
C LEU A 754 5.90 30.81 28.99
N THR A 755 4.84 30.97 29.79
CA THR A 755 4.96 30.99 31.26
C THR A 755 5.44 29.64 31.79
N LEU A 756 4.84 28.55 31.31
CA LEU A 756 5.27 27.19 31.67
C LEU A 756 6.72 26.89 31.25
N LEU A 757 7.15 27.40 30.09
CA LEU A 757 8.54 27.29 29.65
C LEU A 757 9.49 28.02 30.59
N ASN A 758 9.16 29.24 31.01
CA ASN A 758 9.97 30.02 31.94
C ASN A 758 10.08 29.37 33.33
N ASP A 759 9.01 28.70 33.79
CA ASP A 759 9.02 27.96 35.07
C ASP A 759 9.97 26.74 35.03
N LEU A 760 10.04 26.04 33.89
CA LEU A 760 10.90 24.86 33.72
C LEU A 760 12.37 25.20 33.37
N PHE A 761 12.59 26.37 32.76
CA PHE A 761 13.89 26.88 32.33
C PHE A 761 14.12 28.30 32.86
N PRO A 762 14.24 28.48 34.19
CA PRO A 762 14.40 29.80 34.78
C PRO A 762 15.73 30.45 34.35
N ASN A 763 15.71 31.76 34.09
CA ASN A 763 16.86 32.59 33.74
C ASN A 763 17.57 32.23 32.42
N ILE A 764 16.90 31.54 31.50
CA ILE A 764 17.45 31.21 30.17
C ILE A 764 16.81 32.10 29.10
N HIS A 765 17.58 33.05 28.56
CA HIS A 765 17.12 33.87 27.43
C HIS A 765 17.35 33.14 26.10
N CYS A 766 16.28 32.95 25.33
CA CYS A 766 16.33 32.29 24.03
C CYS A 766 16.48 33.33 22.90
N PRO A 767 17.62 33.37 22.18
CA PRO A 767 17.82 34.32 21.09
C PRO A 767 16.90 34.01 19.89
N GLU A 768 16.42 35.05 19.21
CA GLU A 768 15.64 34.92 17.98
C GLU A 768 16.57 34.59 16.79
N ILE A 769 16.20 33.62 15.94
CA ILE A 769 16.90 33.42 14.66
C ILE A 769 16.32 34.39 13.64
N LEU A 770 17.17 35.17 13.00
CA LEU A 770 16.76 35.96 11.85
C LEU A 770 17.17 35.22 10.58
N TYR A 771 16.18 34.65 9.86
CA TYR A 771 16.39 34.23 8.47
C TYR A 771 16.44 35.46 7.57
N GLU A 772 17.52 36.24 7.64
CA GLU A 772 17.63 37.54 6.96
C GLU A 772 17.42 37.41 5.44
N ASN A 773 18.03 36.39 4.82
CA ASN A 773 17.89 36.12 3.39
C ASN A 773 16.44 35.77 3.00
N LEU A 774 15.80 34.88 3.74
CA LEU A 774 14.42 34.46 3.48
C LEU A 774 13.45 35.63 3.70
N ASN A 775 13.63 36.38 4.79
CA ASN A 775 12.84 37.57 5.10
C ASN A 775 12.92 38.63 4.02
N ARG A 776 14.11 38.85 3.44
CA ARG A 776 14.30 39.78 2.33
C ARG A 776 13.53 39.33 1.09
N ILE A 777 13.69 38.06 0.69
CA ILE A 777 13.03 37.48 -0.49
C ILE A 777 11.50 37.51 -0.34
N ILE A 778 10.97 37.13 0.83
CA ILE A 778 9.52 37.16 1.09
C ILE A 778 8.97 38.58 0.91
N LYS A 779 9.66 39.59 1.45
CA LYS A 779 9.24 41.00 1.31
C LYS A 779 9.24 41.43 -0.16
N GLU A 780 10.30 41.10 -0.91
CA GLU A 780 10.40 41.40 -2.34
C GLU A 780 9.25 40.78 -3.15
N ILE A 781 8.89 39.52 -2.87
CA ILE A 781 7.78 38.82 -3.54
C ILE A 781 6.43 39.43 -3.20
N LEU A 782 6.17 39.70 -1.91
CA LEU A 782 4.90 40.31 -1.50
C LEU A 782 4.70 41.69 -2.13
N ILE A 783 5.76 42.51 -2.22
CA ILE A 783 5.73 43.81 -2.91
C ILE A 783 5.46 43.61 -4.41
N LYS A 784 6.15 42.66 -5.06
CA LYS A 784 5.98 42.36 -6.49
C LYS A 784 4.55 41.94 -6.83
N GLN A 785 3.90 41.19 -5.94
CA GLN A 785 2.51 40.73 -6.07
C GLN A 785 1.48 41.76 -5.58
N GLN A 786 1.91 42.97 -5.22
CA GLN A 786 1.06 44.06 -4.73
C GLN A 786 0.28 43.74 -3.44
N TYR A 787 0.83 42.87 -2.57
CA TYR A 787 0.28 42.60 -1.25
C TYR A 787 0.75 43.63 -0.21
N ILE A 788 -0.07 43.83 0.83
CA ILE A 788 0.28 44.65 1.99
C ILE A 788 1.23 43.86 2.90
N LEU A 789 2.34 44.47 3.30
CA LEU A 789 3.30 43.85 4.20
C LEU A 789 2.78 43.80 5.64
N VAL A 790 2.29 42.64 6.06
CA VAL A 790 1.89 42.37 7.45
C VAL A 790 2.98 41.54 8.15
N PRO A 791 3.63 42.04 9.23
CA PRO A 791 4.71 41.32 9.91
C PRO A 791 4.32 39.92 10.40
N GLU A 792 3.09 39.78 10.91
CA GLU A 792 2.55 38.49 11.37
C GLU A 792 2.45 37.47 10.23
N GLN A 793 2.09 37.92 9.02
CA GLN A 793 2.01 37.06 7.84
C GLN A 793 3.40 36.59 7.40
N ILE A 794 4.41 37.45 7.47
CA ILE A 794 5.82 37.09 7.20
C ILE A 794 6.28 36.04 8.21
N ASN A 795 6.02 36.25 9.50
CA ASN A 795 6.34 35.27 10.54
C ASN A 795 5.66 33.92 10.29
N LYS A 796 4.41 33.91 9.81
CA LYS A 796 3.71 32.66 9.46
C LYS A 796 4.33 31.94 8.26
N ILE A 797 4.86 32.65 7.26
CA ILE A 797 5.59 32.04 6.14
C ILE A 797 6.88 31.37 6.65
N ILE A 798 7.62 32.01 7.56
CA ILE A 798 8.82 31.42 8.18
C ILE A 798 8.46 30.19 9.00
N GLN A 799 7.43 30.28 9.85
CA GLN A 799 6.96 29.14 10.65
C GLN A 799 6.54 27.95 9.77
N LEU A 800 5.90 28.21 8.62
CA LEU A 800 5.55 27.17 7.66
C LEU A 800 6.82 26.52 7.08
N TYR A 801 7.81 27.33 6.71
CA TYR A 801 9.11 26.85 6.20
C TYR A 801 9.83 25.96 7.22
N GLU A 802 9.95 26.40 8.47
CA GLU A 802 10.56 25.63 9.57
C GLU A 802 9.79 24.32 9.82
N THR A 803 8.46 24.37 9.79
CA THR A 803 7.63 23.17 9.99
C THR A 803 7.83 22.18 8.83
N MET A 804 7.95 22.66 7.58
CA MET A 804 8.21 21.83 6.41
C MET A 804 9.62 21.21 6.41
N MET A 805 10.62 21.86 7.02
CA MET A 805 11.95 21.27 7.19
C MET A 805 11.94 20.01 8.06
N THR A 806 11.02 19.94 9.03
CA THR A 806 10.94 18.82 9.97
C THR A 806 9.93 17.76 9.54
N ARG A 807 8.93 18.12 8.72
CA ARG A 807 7.82 17.24 8.32
C ARG A 807 7.47 17.42 6.85
N HIS A 808 7.30 16.29 6.16
CA HIS A 808 6.86 16.26 4.76
C HIS A 808 5.39 16.70 4.57
N SER A 809 4.53 16.51 5.58
CA SER A 809 3.13 16.92 5.54
C SER A 809 2.84 17.96 6.63
N THR A 810 2.22 19.06 6.22
CA THR A 810 1.83 20.16 7.09
C THR A 810 0.38 20.56 6.83
N MET A 811 -0.32 21.00 7.86
CA MET A 811 -1.70 21.46 7.77
C MET A 811 -1.78 22.95 8.05
N LEU A 812 -2.32 23.72 7.10
CA LEU A 812 -2.60 25.14 7.26
C LEU A 812 -4.04 25.32 7.74
N VAL A 813 -4.22 25.56 9.04
CA VAL A 813 -5.52 25.73 9.69
C VAL A 813 -5.87 27.22 9.78
N GLY A 814 -7.09 27.58 9.38
CA GLY A 814 -7.60 28.95 9.48
C GLY A 814 -8.86 29.16 8.65
N PRO A 815 -9.56 30.29 8.79
CA PRO A 815 -10.79 30.58 8.06
C PRO A 815 -10.56 30.72 6.55
N THR A 816 -11.59 30.50 5.74
CA THR A 816 -11.60 30.86 4.32
C THR A 816 -11.28 32.35 4.16
N SER A 817 -10.56 32.71 3.10
CA SER A 817 -10.06 34.08 2.87
C SER A 817 -9.09 34.64 3.94
N GLY A 818 -8.63 33.84 4.89
CA GLY A 818 -7.64 34.24 5.90
C GLY A 818 -6.17 34.31 5.42
N GLY A 819 -5.92 34.53 4.12
CA GLY A 819 -4.56 34.68 3.56
C GLY A 819 -3.73 33.39 3.42
N LYS A 820 -4.27 32.21 3.72
CA LYS A 820 -3.54 30.92 3.65
C LYS A 820 -2.95 30.62 2.27
N THR A 821 -3.71 30.89 1.21
CA THR A 821 -3.26 30.68 -0.18
C THR A 821 -2.08 31.59 -0.52
N VAL A 822 -2.08 32.82 0.00
CA VAL A 822 -0.98 33.77 -0.18
C VAL A 822 0.28 33.24 0.50
N VAL A 823 0.19 32.81 1.77
CA VAL A 823 1.32 32.23 2.52
C VAL A 823 1.97 31.07 1.77
N LEU A 824 1.16 30.14 1.25
CA LEU A 824 1.60 28.96 0.51
C LEU A 824 2.28 29.32 -0.82
N ASN A 825 1.65 30.19 -1.61
CA ASN A 825 2.18 30.61 -2.92
C ASN A 825 3.46 31.43 -2.78
N THR A 826 3.50 32.37 -1.82
CA THR A 826 4.70 33.17 -1.54
C THR A 826 5.86 32.29 -1.09
N LEU A 827 5.60 31.25 -0.26
CA LEU A 827 6.64 30.31 0.13
C LEU A 827 7.20 29.51 -1.05
N ALA A 828 6.34 29.01 -1.94
CA ALA A 828 6.76 28.25 -3.12
C ALA A 828 7.62 29.10 -4.08
N GLU A 829 7.24 30.36 -4.30
CA GLU A 829 8.04 31.31 -5.07
C GLU A 829 9.36 31.66 -4.38
N ALA A 830 9.35 31.86 -3.06
CA ALA A 830 10.55 32.15 -2.29
C ALA A 830 11.56 30.98 -2.35
N GLN A 831 11.08 29.74 -2.21
CA GLN A 831 11.92 28.54 -2.36
C GLN A 831 12.53 28.46 -3.77
N THR A 832 11.73 28.75 -4.80
CA THR A 832 12.19 28.76 -6.19
C THR A 832 13.27 29.80 -6.43
N GLN A 833 13.14 31.00 -5.86
CA GLN A 833 14.19 32.03 -5.91
C GLN A 833 15.44 31.66 -5.11
N MET A 834 15.32 30.87 -4.04
CA MET A 834 16.45 30.32 -3.30
C MET A 834 17.14 29.15 -4.01
N GLY A 835 16.69 28.75 -5.20
CA GLY A 835 17.27 27.65 -5.99
C GLY A 835 16.63 26.28 -5.75
N MET A 836 15.55 26.20 -4.96
CA MET A 836 14.75 24.99 -4.75
C MET A 836 13.51 25.05 -5.64
N LYS A 837 13.51 24.35 -6.79
CA LYS A 837 12.36 24.34 -7.70
C LYS A 837 11.14 23.71 -7.02
N THR A 838 10.15 24.52 -6.68
CA THR A 838 8.92 24.06 -6.01
C THR A 838 7.73 24.19 -6.96
N ASN A 839 7.10 23.06 -7.28
CA ASN A 839 5.86 23.02 -8.07
C ASN A 839 4.66 22.82 -7.15
N LEU A 840 3.55 23.49 -7.43
CA LEU A 840 2.33 23.40 -6.64
C LEU A 840 1.20 22.73 -7.44
N TYR A 841 0.58 21.70 -6.87
CA TYR A 841 -0.61 21.04 -7.44
C TYR A 841 -1.75 21.08 -6.42
N THR A 842 -2.95 21.46 -6.86
CA THR A 842 -4.13 21.58 -6.01
C THR A 842 -5.13 20.47 -6.31
N LEU A 843 -5.53 19.73 -5.27
CA LEU A 843 -6.53 18.66 -5.35
C LEU A 843 -7.59 18.86 -4.25
N ASN A 844 -8.87 18.72 -4.59
CA ASN A 844 -9.95 18.65 -3.62
C ASN A 844 -10.37 17.18 -3.41
N PRO A 845 -10.03 16.55 -2.26
CA PRO A 845 -10.35 15.14 -2.04
C PRO A 845 -11.85 14.87 -1.87
N LYS A 846 -12.68 15.90 -1.60
CA LYS A 846 -14.14 15.76 -1.48
C LYS A 846 -14.89 15.93 -2.80
N ALA A 847 -14.19 16.32 -3.87
CA ALA A 847 -14.82 16.45 -5.19
C ALA A 847 -15.08 15.10 -5.86
N LEU A 848 -14.46 14.03 -5.37
CA LEU A 848 -14.48 12.70 -5.95
C LEU A 848 -14.73 11.65 -4.87
N SER A 849 -15.18 10.47 -5.28
CA SER A 849 -15.31 9.34 -4.38
C SER A 849 -13.92 8.81 -3.97
N VAL A 850 -13.85 8.14 -2.81
CA VAL A 850 -12.62 7.49 -2.33
C VAL A 850 -12.11 6.43 -3.34
N ILE A 851 -13.05 5.78 -4.02
CA ILE A 851 -12.80 4.75 -5.04
C ILE A 851 -12.10 5.34 -6.26
N GLU A 852 -12.56 6.49 -6.77
CA GLU A 852 -11.90 7.16 -7.91
C GLU A 852 -10.53 7.75 -7.53
N LEU A 853 -10.39 8.18 -6.27
CA LEU A 853 -9.17 8.82 -5.79
C LEU A 853 -8.03 7.82 -5.56
N TYR A 854 -8.33 6.64 -5.01
CA TYR A 854 -7.35 5.59 -4.65
C TYR A 854 -7.40 4.33 -5.52
N GLY A 855 -8.46 4.12 -6.29
CA GLY A 855 -8.68 2.96 -7.14
C GLY A 855 -9.22 1.77 -6.36
N THR A 856 -9.98 0.91 -7.04
CA THR A 856 -10.44 -0.38 -6.51
C THR A 856 -10.02 -1.51 -7.42
N LEU A 857 -9.91 -2.71 -6.86
CA LEU A 857 -9.87 -3.93 -7.66
C LEU A 857 -11.29 -4.19 -8.17
N ASP A 858 -11.46 -4.30 -9.47
CA ASP A 858 -12.72 -4.72 -10.05
C ASP A 858 -12.95 -6.20 -9.72
N PRO A 859 -14.04 -6.56 -9.02
CA PRO A 859 -14.29 -7.93 -8.58
C PRO A 859 -14.42 -8.95 -9.73
N LEU A 860 -14.78 -8.51 -10.93
CA LEU A 860 -14.95 -9.40 -12.09
C LEU A 860 -13.65 -9.62 -12.87
N THR A 861 -12.85 -8.57 -13.02
CA THR A 861 -11.63 -8.63 -13.84
C THR A 861 -10.36 -8.83 -13.01
N GLN A 862 -10.45 -8.67 -11.67
CA GLN A 862 -9.30 -8.61 -10.75
C GLN A 862 -8.27 -7.53 -11.12
N ASN A 863 -8.63 -6.60 -12.00
CA ASN A 863 -7.76 -5.51 -12.41
C ASN A 863 -7.93 -4.31 -11.48
N ARG A 864 -6.81 -3.65 -11.19
CA ARG A 864 -6.83 -2.43 -10.41
C ARG A 864 -7.25 -1.27 -11.32
N ILE A 865 -8.39 -0.66 -11.02
CA ILE A 865 -8.85 0.52 -11.75
C ILE A 865 -7.86 1.66 -11.43
N PRO A 866 -7.23 2.28 -12.46
CA PRO A 866 -6.24 3.32 -12.24
C PRO A 866 -6.88 4.52 -11.56
N CYS A 867 -6.15 5.12 -10.62
CA CYS A 867 -6.65 6.20 -9.78
C CYS A 867 -5.88 7.49 -9.98
N ILE A 868 -6.51 8.60 -9.63
CA ILE A 868 -5.95 9.94 -9.86
C ILE A 868 -4.66 10.13 -9.07
N MET A 869 -4.57 9.59 -7.85
CA MET A 869 -3.35 9.69 -7.03
C MET A 869 -2.15 8.98 -7.67
N VAL A 870 -2.34 7.83 -8.33
CA VAL A 870 -1.29 7.14 -9.08
C VAL A 870 -0.90 7.91 -10.35
N GLY A 871 -1.86 8.61 -10.97
CA GLY A 871 -1.59 9.54 -12.07
C GLY A 871 -0.70 10.73 -11.67
N PHE A 872 -0.76 11.17 -10.41
CA PHE A 872 0.17 12.19 -9.88
C PHE A 872 1.55 11.61 -9.58
N SER A 873 1.66 10.38 -9.05
CA SER A 873 2.96 9.78 -8.73
C SER A 873 3.79 9.39 -9.95
N THR A 874 3.15 9.21 -11.11
CA THR A 874 3.81 8.88 -12.39
C THR A 874 4.31 10.12 -13.15
N ARG A 875 3.96 11.32 -12.69
CA ARG A 875 4.43 12.60 -13.23
C ARG A 875 5.61 13.21 -12.46
N GLU A 876 5.91 12.68 -11.28
CA GLU A 876 7.15 12.92 -10.53
C GLU A 876 8.23 11.94 -10.99
#